data_AF-A0A3D2U2I2-F1
#
_entry.id   AF-A0A3D2U2I2-F1
#
_cell.length_a   1.000
_cell.length_b   1.000
_cell.length_c   1.000
_cell.angle_alpha   90.00
_cell.angle_beta   90.00
_cell.angle_gamma   90.00
#
_symmetry.space_group_name_H-M   'P 1'
#
loop_
_entity.id
_entity.type
_entity.pdbx_description
1 polymer ?
#
loop_
_entity_poly.entity_id
_entity_poly.type
_entity_poly.pdbx_seq_one_letter_code
_entity_poly.pdbx_strand_id
1 'polypeptide(L)'
;MLAFLFLAATIVPEHSIELTVTTPLPPGNVPIDPVIDFAKIIQQRKIPGVLDPNSIDVVNLATGKVVPHARTSDFAYGDKGRIEWVIRDPQHKRYRVRFRTVQQRPPLLPQSHVPMIGNGDLLRYNATQPRPIALIYHSGLVDLTGDGKPDLVGCWNYAYRPGEPWDGIVCYPRVGSTSQFEFGDMVRIRYVDDASSRDFKHFDKQVYMWCDFVDLNRDGKVDIVYSPRGKGVVRFFLNSGQRDGGGMPVFVAQKSLAMPSWPVRAADIDGDGDIDLVAGSGARNSETGVVSKVRLHRNIAAAGWPLELDQGQPVELGTSPCFFDVDGDGLRDVVCLQADPTDPGLNGFHVGWKKRLSKEEFRFGPTRLLPGVNRKIFQPRILAAVNNGPNPGILVGGNVFETVSLFVKNANQGLRQEHGKTPRHHFRLFGEAVSSSAVMSLSDQSTPFVCDWDNDGDSDLLVGGGYGWPRIVINQGTKLRPAYGKAQLIRSEGKPIRFLRNQILGPPSCWHDMGYPFPVFVRWDEDELPDLVVPNETNRIFWYRNTGTLSKPRFGKQRQVIVDGYPDSQEKRSHTSQLVSGSPHVYPSDKTQPFYWRSGAAFGDFNGDGLVDIVQRAWSKYSFTRFLRYRNQSGELRLKAEQTLKAGGKQFHGARVNVVDWNGDGRQDIVYSAATNKRGSDTIFLVLNRGTNAKPDYDEVKPLRHFGKPIYITRHGPHPWAGDFDNDGKPDLVCYTEWSVYPFYTHAALTMPDKPKYRLGQPETGNKSR
;
A
#
# COMPACT_ATOMS: atom_id res chain seq x y z
N MET A 1 52.06 -25.99 -25.50
CA MET A 1 52.33 -24.95 -24.48
C MET A 1 50.98 -24.30 -24.13
N LEU A 2 50.24 -24.88 -23.19
CA LEU A 2 48.96 -24.33 -22.69
C LEU A 2 49.27 -23.43 -21.48
N ALA A 3 48.92 -22.15 -21.58
CA ALA A 3 48.97 -21.23 -20.44
C ALA A 3 47.66 -21.34 -19.64
N PHE A 4 47.72 -21.95 -18.47
CA PHE A 4 46.68 -21.86 -17.45
C PHE A 4 46.74 -20.47 -16.80
N LEU A 5 45.77 -19.61 -17.12
CA LEU A 5 45.49 -18.40 -16.35
C LEU A 5 44.77 -18.80 -15.06
N PHE A 6 45.51 -18.88 -13.96
CA PHE A 6 44.94 -18.88 -12.62
C PHE A 6 44.32 -17.50 -12.36
N LEU A 7 42.99 -17.40 -12.40
CA LEU A 7 42.30 -16.29 -11.74
C LEU A 7 42.47 -16.50 -10.23
N ALA A 8 43.38 -15.76 -9.62
CA ALA A 8 43.41 -15.61 -8.17
C ALA A 8 42.11 -14.90 -7.75
N ALA A 9 41.18 -15.63 -7.13
CA ALA A 9 40.04 -15.01 -6.45
C ALA A 9 40.61 -14.16 -5.31
N THR A 10 40.62 -12.84 -5.48
CA THR A 10 40.92 -11.90 -4.41
C THR A 10 39.87 -12.09 -3.33
N ILE A 11 40.27 -12.66 -2.19
CA ILE A 11 39.43 -12.77 -1.00
C ILE A 11 39.17 -11.33 -0.53
N VAL A 12 37.96 -10.84 -0.78
CA VAL A 12 37.53 -9.54 -0.24
C VAL A 12 37.44 -9.68 1.28
N PRO A 13 38.16 -8.85 2.07
CA PRO A 13 38.16 -8.97 3.52
C PRO A 13 36.74 -8.84 4.09
N GLU A 14 36.36 -9.78 4.97
CA GLU A 14 35.15 -9.66 5.76
C GLU A 14 35.47 -8.92 7.07
N HIS A 15 34.62 -7.96 7.43
CA HIS A 15 34.70 -7.20 8.66
C HIS A 15 33.50 -7.54 9.53
N SER A 16 33.63 -7.36 10.84
CA SER A 16 32.51 -7.57 11.74
C SER A 16 32.53 -6.66 12.96
N ILE A 17 31.35 -6.42 13.54
CA ILE A 17 31.16 -5.67 14.77
C ILE A 17 30.32 -6.53 15.71
N GLU A 18 30.79 -6.75 16.93
CA GLU A 18 29.97 -7.36 17.96
C GLU A 18 28.90 -6.35 18.43
N LEU A 19 27.66 -6.81 18.58
CA LEU A 19 26.58 -6.08 19.21
C LEU A 19 26.11 -6.84 20.45
N THR A 20 26.05 -6.15 21.59
CA THR A 20 25.52 -6.70 22.84
C THR A 20 24.26 -5.95 23.26
N VAL A 21 23.16 -6.67 23.45
CA VAL A 21 21.91 -6.15 24.00
C VAL A 21 22.07 -5.99 25.51
N THR A 22 21.80 -4.78 25.99
CA THR A 22 22.03 -4.39 27.38
C THR A 22 20.74 -4.35 28.20
N THR A 23 19.59 -4.24 27.54
CA THR A 23 18.28 -4.26 28.20
C THR A 23 17.91 -5.69 28.64
N PRO A 24 17.32 -5.89 29.82
CA PRO A 24 16.58 -7.11 30.16
C PRO A 24 15.39 -7.31 29.20
N LEU A 25 15.22 -8.51 28.65
CA LEU A 25 14.20 -8.76 27.63
C LEU A 25 13.06 -9.61 28.23
N PRO A 26 11.78 -9.31 27.92
CA PRO A 26 10.66 -10.16 28.32
C PRO A 26 10.66 -11.48 27.53
N PRO A 27 9.93 -12.52 27.97
CA PRO A 27 9.70 -13.70 27.15
C PRO A 27 8.87 -13.37 25.90
N GLY A 28 9.07 -14.12 24.83
CA GLY A 28 8.41 -13.92 23.52
C GLY A 28 9.35 -13.31 22.49
N ASN A 29 8.79 -12.98 21.33
CA ASN A 29 9.54 -12.38 20.23
C ASN A 29 9.77 -10.89 20.48
N VAL A 30 11.04 -10.49 20.64
CA VAL A 30 11.40 -9.08 20.89
C VAL A 30 12.14 -8.49 19.68
N PRO A 31 11.58 -7.47 19.00
CA PRO A 31 12.28 -6.83 17.91
C PRO A 31 13.42 -5.94 18.39
N ILE A 32 14.50 -5.89 17.61
CA ILE A 32 15.61 -4.96 17.79
C ILE A 32 16.01 -4.34 16.45
N ASP A 33 16.35 -3.05 16.45
CA ASP A 33 16.64 -2.25 15.24
C ASP A 33 17.85 -1.31 15.41
N PRO A 34 19.08 -1.81 15.66
CA PRO A 34 20.24 -0.94 15.79
C PRO A 34 20.51 -0.11 14.53
N VAL A 35 20.93 1.14 14.76
CA VAL A 35 21.47 2.04 13.74
C VAL A 35 22.99 1.91 13.75
N ILE A 36 23.57 1.50 12.63
CA ILE A 36 25.03 1.35 12.49
C ILE A 36 25.53 2.31 11.41
N ASP A 37 26.59 3.04 11.74
CA ASP A 37 27.29 3.96 10.84
C ASP A 37 28.56 3.30 10.31
N PHE A 38 28.42 2.56 9.21
CA PHE A 38 29.53 1.81 8.64
C PHE A 38 30.59 2.74 8.04
N ALA A 39 30.19 3.88 7.46
CA ALA A 39 31.13 4.89 6.96
C ALA A 39 32.08 5.36 8.08
N LYS A 40 31.54 5.70 9.25
CA LYS A 40 32.35 6.07 10.41
C LYS A 40 33.29 4.95 10.85
N ILE A 41 32.80 3.71 10.87
CA ILE A 41 33.61 2.53 11.23
C ILE A 41 34.76 2.31 10.25
N ILE A 42 34.48 2.32 8.95
CA ILE A 42 35.44 2.16 7.86
C ILE A 42 36.52 3.24 7.97
N GLN A 43 36.11 4.51 8.15
CA GLN A 43 37.03 5.64 8.28
C GLN A 43 37.91 5.53 9.53
N GLN A 44 37.32 5.28 10.71
CA GLN A 44 38.06 5.20 11.97
C GLN A 44 39.08 4.06 11.98
N ARG A 45 38.85 3.00 11.20
CA ARG A 45 39.74 1.85 11.08
C ARG A 45 40.66 1.88 9.87
N LYS A 46 40.55 2.90 9.01
CA LYS A 46 41.30 3.00 7.75
C LYS A 46 41.09 1.74 6.88
N ILE A 47 39.88 1.19 6.89
CA ILE A 47 39.50 0.07 6.00
C ILE A 47 39.37 0.65 4.58
N PRO A 48 39.97 0.05 3.55
CA PRO A 48 39.85 0.55 2.18
C PRO A 48 38.43 0.31 1.62
N GLY A 49 37.93 1.26 0.84
CA GLY A 49 36.65 1.18 0.13
C GLY A 49 35.46 1.75 0.91
N VAL A 50 34.27 1.43 0.42
CA VAL A 50 32.96 1.82 0.97
C VAL A 50 32.13 0.56 1.27
N LEU A 51 31.05 0.69 2.01
CA LEU A 51 30.21 -0.47 2.37
C LEU A 51 29.61 -1.13 1.11
N ASP A 52 29.65 -2.48 1.04
CA ASP A 52 28.70 -3.24 0.24
C ASP A 52 27.44 -3.48 1.09
N PRO A 53 26.33 -2.73 0.89
CA PRO A 53 25.13 -2.89 1.70
C PRO A 53 24.49 -4.27 1.55
N ASN A 54 24.84 -5.03 0.50
CA ASN A 54 24.34 -6.38 0.23
C ASN A 54 25.17 -7.49 0.89
N SER A 55 26.23 -7.13 1.61
CA SER A 55 27.06 -8.08 2.37
C SER A 55 26.73 -8.15 3.86
N ILE A 56 25.76 -7.37 4.32
CA ILE A 56 25.41 -7.30 5.74
C ILE A 56 24.77 -8.62 6.17
N ASP A 57 25.30 -9.24 7.22
CA ASP A 57 24.73 -10.42 7.86
C ASP A 57 24.76 -10.27 9.39
N VAL A 58 23.78 -10.88 10.07
CA VAL A 58 23.69 -10.90 11.54
C VAL A 58 23.83 -12.33 12.04
N VAL A 59 24.84 -12.61 12.86
CA VAL A 59 25.10 -13.93 13.45
C VAL A 59 24.78 -13.89 14.95
N ASN A 60 23.96 -14.81 15.43
CA ASN A 60 23.76 -15.01 16.87
C ASN A 60 24.98 -15.73 17.45
N LEU A 61 25.66 -15.11 18.43
CA LEU A 61 26.89 -15.65 18.99
C LEU A 61 26.68 -16.84 19.94
N ALA A 62 25.47 -17.02 20.46
CA ALA A 62 25.14 -18.20 21.27
C ALA A 62 24.96 -19.46 20.41
N THR A 63 24.42 -19.31 19.20
CA THR A 63 24.13 -20.45 18.31
C THR A 63 25.11 -20.60 17.16
N GLY A 64 25.90 -19.57 16.86
CA GLY A 64 26.78 -19.50 15.69
C GLY A 64 26.06 -19.37 14.35
N LYS A 65 24.72 -19.22 14.33
CA LYS A 65 23.90 -19.21 13.12
C LYS A 65 23.56 -17.78 12.69
N VAL A 66 23.44 -17.58 11.37
CA VAL A 66 22.86 -16.35 10.80
C VAL A 66 21.39 -16.26 11.22
N VAL A 67 20.98 -15.08 11.65
CA VAL A 67 19.61 -14.74 12.02
C VAL A 67 18.96 -14.06 10.81
N PRO A 68 17.72 -14.43 10.44
CA PRO A 68 16.95 -13.65 9.49
C PRO A 68 16.87 -12.19 9.94
N HIS A 69 17.23 -11.27 9.05
CA HIS A 69 17.26 -9.85 9.35
C HIS A 69 16.80 -9.02 8.15
N ALA A 70 16.39 -7.80 8.39
CA ALA A 70 16.00 -6.82 7.39
C ALA A 70 16.99 -5.64 7.38
N ARG A 71 17.28 -5.13 6.18
CA ARG A 71 17.99 -3.86 5.97
C ARG A 71 16.95 -2.80 5.62
N THR A 72 16.99 -1.67 6.30
CA THR A 72 16.04 -0.58 6.01
C THR A 72 16.43 0.22 4.78
N SER A 73 15.47 1.02 4.29
CA SER A 73 15.64 1.99 3.19
C SER A 73 16.71 3.06 3.48
N ASP A 74 17.20 3.18 4.72
CA ASP A 74 18.31 4.05 5.07
C ASP A 74 19.56 3.75 4.20
N PHE A 75 19.79 2.46 3.89
CA PHE A 75 20.86 2.02 2.98
C PHE A 75 20.56 2.28 1.50
N ALA A 76 19.46 2.92 1.14
CA ALA A 76 19.28 3.47 -0.22
C ALA A 76 19.97 4.83 -0.37
N TYR A 77 20.42 5.46 0.73
CA TYR A 77 20.93 6.83 0.75
C TYR A 77 22.39 6.97 1.19
N GLY A 78 23.00 5.88 1.66
CA GLY A 78 24.39 5.86 2.12
C GLY A 78 24.72 4.63 2.96
N ASP A 79 25.74 4.77 3.81
CA ASP A 79 26.37 3.66 4.55
C ASP A 79 26.02 3.66 6.04
N LYS A 80 25.00 4.43 6.41
CA LYS A 80 24.43 4.44 7.76
C LYS A 80 22.98 4.03 7.67
N GLY A 81 22.58 3.03 8.45
CA GLY A 81 21.21 2.53 8.40
C GLY A 81 20.86 1.60 9.54
N ARG A 82 19.60 1.16 9.54
CA ARG A 82 19.09 0.21 10.52
C ARG A 82 19.15 -1.20 9.99
N ILE A 83 19.56 -2.12 10.86
CA ILE A 83 19.44 -3.56 10.65
C ILE A 83 18.45 -4.06 11.68
N GLU A 84 17.46 -4.83 11.26
CA GLU A 84 16.32 -5.21 12.10
C GLU A 84 16.24 -6.74 12.19
N TRP A 85 16.08 -7.29 13.39
CA TRP A 85 15.85 -8.74 13.58
C TRP A 85 15.05 -9.01 14.85
N VAL A 86 14.60 -10.26 15.01
CA VAL A 86 13.85 -10.72 16.19
C VAL A 86 14.78 -11.48 17.14
N ILE A 87 14.76 -11.10 18.41
CA ILE A 87 15.36 -11.84 19.51
C ILE A 87 14.30 -12.80 20.04
N ARG A 88 14.43 -14.09 19.70
CA ARG A 88 13.48 -15.15 20.09
C ARG A 88 13.77 -15.74 21.47
N ASP A 89 15.03 -15.72 21.88
CA ASP A 89 15.45 -16.17 23.21
C ASP A 89 16.02 -14.94 23.97
N PRO A 90 15.38 -14.51 25.07
CA PRO A 90 15.84 -13.40 25.91
C PRO A 90 17.28 -13.52 26.43
N GLN A 91 17.84 -14.72 26.48
CA GLN A 91 19.21 -14.99 26.91
C GLN A 91 20.25 -14.78 25.78
N HIS A 92 19.83 -14.86 24.52
CA HIS A 92 20.72 -14.67 23.36
C HIS A 92 20.98 -13.19 23.07
N LYS A 93 21.78 -12.53 23.92
CA LYS A 93 21.99 -11.08 23.88
C LYS A 93 23.19 -10.62 23.05
N ARG A 94 23.98 -11.54 22.47
CA ARG A 94 25.22 -11.22 21.76
C ARG A 94 25.12 -11.62 20.29
N TYR A 95 25.43 -10.68 19.42
CA TYR A 95 25.35 -10.82 17.97
C TYR A 95 26.63 -10.31 17.31
N ARG A 96 26.94 -10.80 16.11
CA ARG A 96 28.00 -10.29 15.26
C ARG A 96 27.40 -9.83 13.94
N VAL A 97 27.57 -8.55 13.63
CA VAL A 97 27.18 -7.97 12.35
C VAL A 97 28.38 -8.03 11.42
N ARG A 98 28.30 -8.84 10.35
CA ARG A 98 29.33 -8.98 9.31
C ARG A 98 29.03 -8.04 8.14
N PHE A 99 30.08 -7.57 7.46
CA PHE A 99 29.98 -6.75 6.25
C PHE A 99 31.30 -6.80 5.47
N ARG A 100 31.26 -6.38 4.20
CA ARG A 100 32.42 -6.23 3.31
C ARG A 100 32.52 -4.80 2.81
N THR A 101 33.72 -4.43 2.36
CA THR A 101 33.95 -3.18 1.62
C THR A 101 34.31 -3.44 0.16
N VAL A 102 33.97 -2.46 -0.68
CA VAL A 102 34.16 -2.48 -2.13
C VAL A 102 34.69 -1.14 -2.60
N GLN A 103 35.26 -1.09 -3.80
CA GLN A 103 35.78 0.17 -4.36
C GLN A 103 34.67 1.15 -4.73
N GLN A 104 33.56 0.63 -5.29
CA GLN A 104 32.38 1.39 -5.69
C GLN A 104 31.15 0.78 -5.03
N ARG A 105 30.28 1.64 -4.51
CA ARG A 105 29.09 1.23 -3.78
C ARG A 105 28.06 0.62 -4.75
N PRO A 106 27.65 -0.66 -4.58
CA PRO A 106 26.59 -1.23 -5.39
C PRO A 106 25.22 -0.66 -4.95
N PRO A 107 24.20 -0.70 -5.83
CA PRO A 107 22.85 -0.38 -5.43
C PRO A 107 22.36 -1.34 -4.34
N LEU A 108 21.44 -0.86 -3.51
CA LEU A 108 20.76 -1.72 -2.55
C LEU A 108 19.84 -2.69 -3.30
N LEU A 109 20.14 -3.99 -3.24
CA LEU A 109 19.35 -5.02 -3.89
C LEU A 109 18.21 -5.48 -2.98
N PRO A 110 17.04 -5.85 -3.54
CA PRO A 110 15.96 -6.44 -2.76
C PRO A 110 16.42 -7.76 -2.11
N GLN A 111 16.05 -7.99 -0.86
CA GLN A 111 16.32 -9.27 -0.20
C GLN A 111 15.36 -10.33 -0.72
N SER A 112 15.86 -11.53 -0.99
CA SER A 112 15.02 -12.69 -1.36
C SER A 112 14.04 -13.11 -0.26
N HIS A 113 14.32 -12.71 0.98
CA HIS A 113 13.42 -12.87 2.10
C HIS A 113 13.67 -11.74 3.11
N VAL A 114 12.58 -11.12 3.58
CA VAL A 114 12.61 -10.11 4.64
C VAL A 114 11.73 -10.64 5.78
N PRO A 115 12.29 -10.99 6.95
CA PRO A 115 11.51 -11.54 8.05
C PRO A 115 10.53 -10.50 8.60
N MET A 116 9.45 -10.99 9.21
CA MET A 116 8.56 -10.16 10.02
C MET A 116 9.27 -9.82 11.33
N ILE A 117 9.49 -8.53 11.58
CA ILE A 117 10.22 -8.05 12.76
C ILE A 117 9.25 -7.72 13.89
N GLY A 118 8.15 -7.05 13.57
CA GLY A 118 7.14 -6.60 14.53
C GLY A 118 7.49 -5.28 15.21
N ASN A 119 8.21 -4.39 14.51
CA ASN A 119 8.55 -3.03 14.97
C ASN A 119 7.85 -1.94 14.14
N GLY A 120 6.71 -2.27 13.53
CA GLY A 120 6.04 -1.47 12.52
C GLY A 120 6.66 -1.60 11.13
N ASP A 121 7.44 -2.66 10.87
CA ASP A 121 7.77 -3.12 9.53
C ASP A 121 6.52 -3.59 8.78
N LEU A 122 6.60 -3.57 7.45
CA LEU A 122 5.46 -3.86 6.59
C LEU A 122 5.47 -5.32 6.16
N LEU A 123 4.30 -5.95 6.15
CA LEU A 123 4.17 -7.29 5.57
C LEU A 123 4.59 -7.25 4.09
N ARG A 124 5.40 -8.25 3.73
CA ARG A 124 5.88 -8.50 2.37
C ARG A 124 5.36 -9.83 1.91
N TYR A 125 5.25 -10.00 0.60
CA TYR A 125 4.80 -11.28 0.07
C TYR A 125 5.78 -12.42 0.40
N ASN A 126 7.10 -12.17 0.42
CA ASN A 126 8.12 -13.18 0.74
C ASN A 126 8.01 -14.49 -0.08
N ALA A 127 7.39 -14.42 -1.26
CA ALA A 127 7.20 -15.57 -2.13
C ALA A 127 8.47 -15.88 -2.92
N THR A 128 8.66 -17.15 -3.27
CA THR A 128 9.79 -17.60 -4.10
C THR A 128 9.85 -16.91 -5.45
N GLN A 129 8.68 -16.59 -6.02
CA GLN A 129 8.56 -15.86 -7.27
C GLN A 129 8.25 -14.38 -6.98
N PRO A 130 8.81 -13.43 -7.74
CA PRO A 130 8.49 -12.01 -7.60
C PRO A 130 6.99 -11.73 -7.59
N ARG A 131 6.59 -10.75 -6.79
CA ARG A 131 5.19 -10.38 -6.55
C ARG A 131 4.94 -8.92 -6.92
N PRO A 132 3.68 -8.55 -7.20
CA PRO A 132 3.37 -7.23 -7.73
C PRO A 132 3.79 -6.11 -6.78
N ILE A 133 4.32 -5.03 -7.34
CA ILE A 133 4.47 -3.75 -6.65
C ILE A 133 3.27 -2.87 -6.93
N ALA A 134 2.76 -2.21 -5.89
CA ALA A 134 1.80 -1.14 -6.02
C ALA A 134 2.51 0.23 -6.04
N LEU A 135 2.19 1.05 -7.03
CA LEU A 135 2.49 2.48 -7.04
C LEU A 135 1.25 3.20 -7.56
N ILE A 136 0.45 3.70 -6.62
CA ILE A 136 -0.88 4.25 -6.88
C ILE A 136 -0.77 5.38 -7.90
N TYR A 137 0.06 6.39 -7.64
CA TYR A 137 0.28 7.52 -8.56
C TYR A 137 1.58 7.38 -9.34
N HIS A 138 1.69 6.37 -10.21
CA HIS A 138 2.84 6.25 -11.09
C HIS A 138 2.82 7.31 -12.20
N SER A 139 4.01 7.77 -12.58
CA SER A 139 4.20 8.87 -13.52
C SER A 139 5.01 8.49 -14.76
N GLY A 140 5.77 7.40 -14.72
CA GLY A 140 6.56 6.97 -15.87
C GLY A 140 7.65 5.98 -15.53
N LEU A 141 8.55 5.78 -16.49
CA LEU A 141 9.82 5.07 -16.31
C LEU A 141 11.00 6.00 -16.61
N VAL A 142 11.96 6.10 -15.71
CA VAL A 142 13.13 6.99 -15.82
C VAL A 142 14.35 6.32 -15.20
N ASP A 143 15.49 6.34 -15.88
CA ASP A 143 16.74 5.82 -15.33
C ASP A 143 17.36 6.84 -14.34
N LEU A 144 16.91 6.80 -13.09
CA LEU A 144 17.44 7.64 -12.02
C LEU A 144 18.73 7.04 -11.45
N THR A 145 18.84 5.71 -11.40
CA THR A 145 20.07 5.05 -10.91
C THR A 145 21.27 5.24 -11.83
N GLY A 146 21.06 5.55 -13.11
CA GLY A 146 22.09 5.70 -14.12
C GLY A 146 22.67 4.38 -14.62
N ASP A 147 21.95 3.27 -14.45
CA ASP A 147 22.41 1.93 -14.84
C ASP A 147 21.93 1.52 -16.25
N GLY A 148 21.30 2.45 -16.98
CA GLY A 148 20.72 2.25 -18.31
C GLY A 148 19.34 1.59 -18.29
N LYS A 149 18.76 1.32 -17.11
CA LYS A 149 17.47 0.66 -16.96
C LYS A 149 16.44 1.64 -16.39
N PRO A 150 15.36 1.93 -17.12
CA PRO A 150 14.33 2.83 -16.61
C PRO A 150 13.65 2.29 -15.35
N ASP A 151 13.75 3.06 -14.26
CA ASP A 151 13.17 2.84 -12.94
C ASP A 151 11.70 3.28 -12.91
N LEU A 152 10.88 2.66 -12.07
CA LEU A 152 9.47 3.02 -11.93
C LEU A 152 9.31 4.19 -10.96
N VAL A 153 8.75 5.30 -11.43
CA VAL A 153 8.67 6.55 -10.66
C VAL A 153 7.25 7.07 -10.51
N GLY A 154 7.01 7.83 -9.44
CA GLY A 154 5.71 8.45 -9.16
C GLY A 154 5.59 8.98 -7.74
N CYS A 155 4.36 9.07 -7.23
CA CYS A 155 4.06 9.54 -5.89
C CYS A 155 3.48 8.44 -5.01
N TRP A 156 3.90 8.43 -3.75
CA TRP A 156 3.25 7.68 -2.68
C TRP A 156 2.51 8.65 -1.75
N ASN A 157 1.24 8.37 -1.49
CA ASN A 157 0.41 9.15 -0.58
C ASN A 157 0.38 8.53 0.81
N TYR A 158 0.40 9.37 1.85
CA TYR A 158 0.49 8.96 3.25
C TYR A 158 1.81 8.27 3.63
N ALA A 159 2.07 8.16 4.93
CA ALA A 159 3.28 7.50 5.39
C ALA A 159 3.24 6.02 4.97
N TYR A 160 4.29 5.58 4.31
CA TYR A 160 4.46 4.18 3.92
C TYR A 160 4.69 3.28 5.14
N ARG A 161 5.52 3.73 6.07
CA ARG A 161 5.87 3.04 7.32
C ARG A 161 5.83 4.04 8.48
N PRO A 162 5.46 3.62 9.70
CA PRO A 162 5.57 4.46 10.90
C PRO A 162 6.93 5.16 11.00
N GLY A 163 6.92 6.47 11.23
CA GLY A 163 8.13 7.28 11.39
C GLY A 163 8.81 7.70 10.07
N GLU A 164 8.36 7.21 8.92
CA GLU A 164 8.84 7.69 7.62
C GLU A 164 8.12 8.98 7.17
N PRO A 165 8.64 9.70 6.15
CA PRO A 165 7.96 10.85 5.58
C PRO A 165 6.50 10.55 5.22
N TRP A 166 5.65 11.55 5.46
CA TRP A 166 4.19 11.44 5.35
C TRP A 166 3.70 11.18 3.93
N ASP A 167 4.53 11.38 2.91
CA ASP A 167 4.21 11.24 1.49
C ASP A 167 5.45 11.67 0.70
N GLY A 168 5.34 11.63 -0.63
CA GLY A 168 6.29 12.27 -1.52
C GLY A 168 6.50 11.51 -2.82
N ILE A 169 7.55 11.92 -3.52
CA ILE A 169 7.98 11.30 -4.77
C ILE A 169 8.85 10.09 -4.45
N VAL A 170 8.61 8.99 -5.17
CA VAL A 170 9.27 7.70 -4.97
C VAL A 170 9.75 7.11 -6.29
N CYS A 171 10.73 6.24 -6.17
CA CYS A 171 11.33 5.45 -7.22
C CYS A 171 11.42 3.99 -6.76
N TYR A 172 11.10 3.06 -7.62
CA TYR A 172 11.46 1.65 -7.50
C TYR A 172 12.56 1.38 -8.52
N PRO A 173 13.82 1.23 -8.11
CA PRO A 173 14.94 0.97 -9.01
C PRO A 173 14.74 -0.29 -9.83
N ARG A 174 15.01 -0.29 -11.13
CA ARG A 174 14.93 -1.48 -11.97
C ARG A 174 16.09 -2.42 -11.60
N VAL A 175 15.81 -3.71 -11.45
CA VAL A 175 16.82 -4.73 -11.13
C VAL A 175 16.76 -5.89 -12.12
N GLY A 176 17.73 -6.80 -12.03
CA GLY A 176 17.79 -7.96 -12.93
C GLY A 176 18.10 -7.57 -14.38
N SER A 177 17.60 -8.37 -15.33
CA SER A 177 17.81 -8.18 -16.76
C SER A 177 16.81 -7.19 -17.38
N THR A 178 17.19 -6.57 -18.49
CA THR A 178 16.33 -5.61 -19.23
C THR A 178 15.08 -6.24 -19.84
N SER A 179 15.06 -7.57 -19.99
CA SER A 179 13.93 -8.36 -20.47
C SER A 179 12.85 -8.63 -19.41
N GLN A 180 13.18 -8.49 -18.12
CA GLN A 180 12.23 -8.66 -17.01
C GLN A 180 11.74 -7.31 -16.50
N PHE A 181 10.50 -7.25 -15.99
CA PHE A 181 9.93 -6.05 -15.40
C PHE A 181 10.01 -6.08 -13.87
N GLU A 182 11.23 -6.31 -13.38
CA GLU A 182 11.58 -6.47 -11.97
C GLU A 182 12.19 -5.22 -11.36
N PHE A 183 11.85 -4.96 -10.10
CA PHE A 183 12.27 -3.77 -9.37
C PHE A 183 12.73 -4.09 -7.94
N GLY A 184 13.57 -3.21 -7.39
CA GLY A 184 14.01 -3.23 -5.99
C GLY A 184 12.97 -2.67 -5.03
N ASP A 185 13.42 -2.33 -3.82
CA ASP A 185 12.57 -1.68 -2.81
C ASP A 185 12.37 -0.18 -3.11
N MET A 186 11.29 0.38 -2.55
CA MET A 186 10.95 1.80 -2.71
C MET A 186 12.03 2.71 -2.12
N VAL A 187 12.51 3.65 -2.94
CA VAL A 187 13.40 4.75 -2.57
C VAL A 187 12.62 6.05 -2.69
N ARG A 188 12.62 6.87 -1.64
CA ARG A 188 12.08 8.25 -1.71
C ARG A 188 13.07 9.19 -2.35
N ILE A 189 12.58 9.99 -3.29
CA ILE A 189 13.34 11.08 -3.89
C ILE A 189 13.41 12.23 -2.88
N ARG A 190 14.56 12.92 -2.90
CA ARG A 190 14.87 14.07 -2.05
C ARG A 190 15.39 15.20 -2.92
N TYR A 191 15.31 16.42 -2.41
CA TYR A 191 15.83 17.61 -3.08
C TYR A 191 16.62 18.48 -2.11
N VAL A 192 17.33 19.47 -2.65
CA VAL A 192 17.99 20.53 -1.91
C VAL A 192 17.51 21.90 -2.42
N ASP A 193 17.54 22.93 -1.57
CA ASP A 193 17.17 24.29 -2.01
C ASP A 193 18.21 24.90 -2.96
N ASP A 194 19.47 24.50 -2.80
CA ASP A 194 20.63 25.01 -3.54
C ASP A 194 21.62 23.86 -3.80
N ALA A 195 22.32 23.88 -4.95
CA ALA A 195 23.24 22.82 -5.37
C ALA A 195 24.43 22.58 -4.41
N SER A 196 24.83 23.60 -3.64
CA SER A 196 25.87 23.50 -2.62
C SER A 196 25.37 22.90 -1.30
N SER A 197 24.05 22.87 -1.08
CA SER A 197 23.47 22.36 0.15
C SER A 197 23.68 20.85 0.30
N ARG A 198 23.71 20.40 1.55
CA ARG A 198 23.72 18.99 1.95
C ARG A 198 22.51 18.65 2.84
N ASP A 199 21.59 19.60 3.00
CA ASP A 199 20.33 19.42 3.73
C ASP A 199 19.26 18.86 2.78
N PHE A 200 19.19 17.53 2.71
CA PHE A 200 18.22 16.84 1.87
C PHE A 200 16.81 16.91 2.46
N LYS A 201 15.86 17.37 1.65
CA LYS A 201 14.47 17.56 2.02
C LYS A 201 13.57 16.58 1.30
N HIS A 202 12.49 16.21 1.98
CA HIS A 202 11.34 15.57 1.36
C HIS A 202 10.34 16.63 0.92
N PHE A 203 9.45 16.24 0.00
CA PHE A 203 8.40 17.09 -0.56
C PHE A 203 7.36 17.49 0.49
N ASP A 204 6.35 18.26 0.09
CA ASP A 204 5.33 18.75 1.01
C ASP A 204 4.70 17.60 1.81
N LYS A 205 4.52 17.79 3.12
CA LYS A 205 3.78 16.87 4.02
C LYS A 205 2.26 16.92 3.76
N GLN A 206 1.87 16.92 2.49
CA GLN A 206 0.54 17.21 1.96
C GLN A 206 -0.01 16.02 1.21
N VAL A 207 -1.13 15.48 1.72
CA VAL A 207 -1.74 14.32 1.08
C VAL A 207 -2.32 14.65 -0.28
N TYR A 208 -2.23 13.67 -1.18
CA TYR A 208 -2.57 13.73 -2.60
C TYR A 208 -1.68 14.71 -3.35
N MET A 209 -0.95 14.18 -4.32
CA MET A 209 -0.06 14.95 -5.18
C MET A 209 0.07 14.27 -6.52
N TRP A 210 0.65 14.98 -7.47
CA TRP A 210 1.09 14.43 -8.74
C TRP A 210 2.49 14.94 -9.07
N CYS A 211 3.32 14.11 -9.68
CA CYS A 211 4.57 14.56 -10.30
C CYS A 211 4.69 13.99 -11.71
N ASP A 212 5.47 14.64 -12.56
CA ASP A 212 5.97 14.09 -13.82
C ASP A 212 7.48 14.31 -13.91
N PHE A 213 8.12 13.50 -14.74
CA PHE A 213 9.56 13.47 -14.92
C PHE A 213 9.90 13.75 -16.38
N VAL A 214 10.54 14.89 -16.64
CA VAL A 214 10.79 15.43 -17.98
C VAL A 214 12.07 16.25 -17.95
N ASP A 215 12.80 16.31 -19.07
CA ASP A 215 13.96 17.21 -19.22
C ASP A 215 13.43 18.62 -19.52
N LEU A 216 13.42 19.51 -18.52
CA LEU A 216 12.81 20.84 -18.64
C LEU A 216 13.73 21.83 -19.34
N ASN A 217 15.04 21.66 -19.22
CA ASN A 217 16.05 22.61 -19.69
C ASN A 217 16.88 22.08 -20.87
N ARG A 218 16.52 20.92 -21.42
CA ARG A 218 17.16 20.25 -22.55
C ARG A 218 18.63 19.92 -22.29
N ASP A 219 19.00 19.63 -21.05
CA ASP A 219 20.38 19.28 -20.68
C ASP A 219 20.66 17.77 -20.74
N GLY A 220 19.67 16.98 -21.15
CA GLY A 220 19.73 15.53 -21.23
C GLY A 220 19.49 14.82 -19.89
N LYS A 221 19.24 15.56 -18.81
CA LYS A 221 18.91 15.00 -17.49
C LYS A 221 17.44 15.20 -17.21
N VAL A 222 16.85 14.20 -16.57
CA VAL A 222 15.43 14.25 -16.24
C VAL A 222 15.22 15.04 -14.95
N ASP A 223 14.32 16.02 -15.03
CA ASP A 223 13.89 16.91 -13.95
C ASP A 223 12.52 16.50 -13.39
N ILE A 224 12.03 17.23 -12.40
CA ILE A 224 10.74 16.96 -11.73
C ILE A 224 9.81 18.16 -11.84
N VAL A 225 8.58 17.90 -12.29
CA VAL A 225 7.42 18.78 -12.14
C VAL A 225 6.51 18.20 -11.06
N TYR A 226 6.11 19.00 -10.07
CA TYR A 226 5.36 18.53 -8.91
C TYR A 226 4.15 19.43 -8.60
N SER A 227 3.01 18.82 -8.31
CA SER A 227 1.76 19.50 -7.95
C SER A 227 1.13 18.92 -6.68
N PRO A 228 1.26 19.60 -5.53
CA PRO A 228 0.57 19.23 -4.30
C PRO A 228 -0.92 19.62 -4.37
N ARG A 229 -1.82 18.72 -3.97
CA ARG A 229 -3.27 18.99 -4.00
C ARG A 229 -3.63 20.17 -3.09
N GLY A 230 -4.46 21.07 -3.62
CA GLY A 230 -5.10 22.14 -2.86
C GLY A 230 -4.19 23.33 -2.52
N LYS A 231 -2.99 23.40 -3.09
CA LYS A 231 -2.05 24.52 -2.86
C LYS A 231 -2.06 25.58 -3.96
N GLY A 232 -2.62 25.27 -5.13
CA GLY A 232 -2.64 26.20 -6.27
C GLY A 232 -1.23 26.56 -6.76
N VAL A 233 -0.33 25.58 -6.80
CA VAL A 233 1.07 25.78 -7.17
C VAL A 233 1.62 24.57 -7.91
N VAL A 234 2.38 24.80 -8.97
CA VAL A 234 3.28 23.83 -9.59
C VAL A 234 4.72 24.18 -9.23
N ARG A 235 5.49 23.18 -8.79
CA ARG A 235 6.90 23.33 -8.40
C ARG A 235 7.79 22.55 -9.36
N PHE A 236 9.01 23.05 -9.53
CA PHE A 236 10.00 22.49 -10.44
C PHE A 236 11.30 22.22 -9.69
N PHE A 237 11.98 21.13 -10.05
CA PHE A 237 13.26 20.76 -9.48
C PHE A 237 14.18 20.25 -10.58
N LEU A 238 15.30 20.95 -10.80
CA LEU A 238 16.28 20.56 -11.83
C LEU A 238 17.26 19.54 -11.29
N ASN A 239 17.65 18.60 -12.13
CA ASN A 239 18.69 17.65 -11.85
C ASN A 239 20.07 18.32 -11.95
N SER A 240 20.79 18.40 -10.83
CA SER A 240 22.10 19.05 -10.78
C SER A 240 23.22 18.30 -11.53
N GLY A 241 22.98 17.05 -11.95
CA GLY A 241 24.01 16.14 -12.43
C GLY A 241 24.88 15.52 -11.33
N GLN A 242 24.69 15.92 -10.07
CA GLN A 242 25.34 15.28 -8.92
C GLN A 242 24.52 14.10 -8.41
N ARG A 243 25.18 13.18 -7.70
CA ARG A 243 24.54 12.02 -7.04
C ARG A 243 24.73 12.07 -5.53
N ASP A 244 23.73 11.60 -4.78
CA ASP A 244 23.81 11.45 -3.33
C ASP A 244 24.64 10.22 -2.92
N GLY A 245 24.82 10.01 -1.61
CA GLY A 245 25.61 8.88 -1.09
C GLY A 245 25.05 7.49 -1.42
N GLY A 246 23.79 7.40 -1.86
CA GLY A 246 23.16 6.19 -2.35
C GLY A 246 23.24 6.01 -3.86
N GLY A 247 23.67 7.05 -4.58
CA GLY A 247 23.74 7.08 -6.03
C GLY A 247 22.53 7.71 -6.71
N MET A 248 21.54 8.26 -5.99
CA MET A 248 20.38 8.91 -6.60
C MET A 248 20.69 10.34 -7.06
N PRO A 249 20.04 10.87 -8.11
CA PRO A 249 20.28 12.24 -8.56
C PRO A 249 19.92 13.27 -7.50
N VAL A 250 20.71 14.35 -7.41
CA VAL A 250 20.44 15.49 -6.53
C VAL A 250 19.61 16.53 -7.28
N PHE A 251 18.36 16.67 -6.88
CA PHE A 251 17.42 17.66 -7.42
C PHE A 251 17.51 18.99 -6.67
N VAL A 252 17.51 20.11 -7.40
CA VAL A 252 17.62 21.47 -6.85
C VAL A 252 16.32 22.22 -7.10
N ALA A 253 15.70 22.71 -6.03
CA ALA A 253 14.43 23.43 -6.10
C ALA A 253 14.55 24.70 -6.95
N GLN A 254 13.52 24.95 -7.76
CA GLN A 254 13.41 26.14 -8.61
C GLN A 254 12.20 26.99 -8.22
N LYS A 255 12.05 28.12 -8.91
CA LYS A 255 10.88 29.00 -8.75
C LYS A 255 9.60 28.24 -9.07
N SER A 256 8.60 28.39 -8.20
CA SER A 256 7.27 27.79 -8.39
C SER A 256 6.34 28.70 -9.18
N LEU A 257 5.34 28.12 -9.86
CA LEU A 257 4.28 28.83 -10.58
C LEU A 257 2.95 28.73 -9.84
N ALA A 258 2.28 29.85 -9.61
CA ALA A 258 0.96 29.91 -9.00
C ALA A 258 -0.12 29.58 -10.05
N MET A 259 -0.71 28.39 -9.97
CA MET A 259 -1.75 27.94 -10.91
C MET A 259 -2.56 26.76 -10.33
N PRO A 260 -3.80 26.51 -10.77
CA PRO A 260 -4.56 25.33 -10.37
C PRO A 260 -3.81 24.04 -10.74
N SER A 261 -3.55 23.18 -9.77
CA SER A 261 -2.52 22.15 -9.90
C SER A 261 -2.88 20.86 -9.15
N TRP A 262 -3.80 20.05 -9.69
CA TRP A 262 -3.90 18.62 -9.35
C TRP A 262 -4.88 17.88 -10.29
N PRO A 263 -4.42 16.96 -11.17
CA PRO A 263 -3.03 16.60 -11.42
C PRO A 263 -2.34 17.60 -12.38
N VAL A 264 -1.00 17.68 -12.30
CA VAL A 264 -0.16 18.23 -13.36
C VAL A 264 0.26 17.11 -14.32
N ARG A 265 0.37 17.40 -15.61
CA ARG A 265 1.17 16.62 -16.56
C ARG A 265 2.17 17.53 -17.26
N ALA A 266 3.33 16.98 -17.58
CA ALA A 266 4.36 17.66 -18.33
C ALA A 266 4.83 16.77 -19.49
N ALA A 267 4.81 17.30 -20.71
CA ALA A 267 5.30 16.61 -21.90
C ALA A 267 5.50 17.63 -23.03
N ASP A 268 6.33 17.30 -24.00
CA ASP A 268 6.33 17.98 -25.31
C ASP A 268 5.09 17.50 -26.09
N ILE A 269 3.99 18.26 -26.04
CA ILE A 269 2.69 17.86 -26.58
C ILE A 269 2.54 18.31 -28.02
N ASP A 270 3.04 19.51 -28.36
CA ASP A 270 2.99 20.02 -29.73
C ASP A 270 4.14 19.56 -30.64
N GLY A 271 5.24 19.07 -30.08
CA GLY A 271 6.37 18.49 -30.82
C GLY A 271 7.46 19.50 -31.17
N ASP A 272 7.47 20.67 -30.54
CA ASP A 272 8.52 21.69 -30.72
C ASP A 272 9.78 21.43 -29.86
N GLY A 273 9.72 20.40 -29.00
CA GLY A 273 10.79 19.97 -28.13
C GLY A 273 10.84 20.73 -26.79
N ASP A 274 9.95 21.69 -26.56
CA ASP A 274 9.76 22.37 -25.29
C ASP A 274 8.69 21.66 -24.46
N ILE A 275 8.80 21.73 -23.13
CA ILE A 275 7.88 21.00 -22.25
C ILE A 275 6.62 21.84 -21.97
N ASP A 276 5.49 21.38 -22.48
CA ASP A 276 4.16 21.90 -22.19
C ASP A 276 3.61 21.37 -20.86
N LEU A 277 2.67 22.11 -20.27
CA LEU A 277 1.98 21.71 -19.05
C LEU A 277 0.48 21.53 -19.26
N VAL A 278 -0.06 20.41 -18.75
CA VAL A 278 -1.48 20.31 -18.43
C VAL A 278 -1.65 20.51 -16.94
N ALA A 279 -2.46 21.48 -16.56
CA ALA A 279 -2.73 21.80 -15.18
C ALA A 279 -4.20 22.17 -15.00
N GLY A 280 -4.75 21.92 -13.83
CA GLY A 280 -6.13 22.26 -13.54
C GLY A 280 -6.61 21.69 -12.22
N SER A 281 -7.85 21.99 -11.90
CA SER A 281 -8.60 21.30 -10.86
C SER A 281 -9.14 19.99 -11.42
N GLY A 282 -8.25 19.04 -11.71
CA GLY A 282 -8.61 17.66 -12.02
C GLY A 282 -9.09 16.87 -10.80
N ALA A 283 -9.57 17.55 -9.75
CA ALA A 283 -10.42 16.94 -8.76
C ALA A 283 -11.76 16.59 -9.42
N ARG A 284 -11.80 15.46 -10.11
CA ARG A 284 -13.06 14.74 -10.21
C ARG A 284 -13.39 14.17 -8.85
N ASN A 285 -14.43 14.78 -8.32
CA ASN A 285 -15.46 14.15 -7.55
C ASN A 285 -15.59 12.63 -7.82
N SER A 286 -15.62 11.80 -6.77
CA SER A 286 -15.91 10.36 -6.86
C SER A 286 -17.33 10.04 -7.34
N GLU A 287 -18.13 11.07 -7.66
CA GLU A 287 -19.60 11.05 -7.70
C GLU A 287 -20.23 11.06 -9.11
N THR A 288 -19.55 11.51 -10.18
CA THR A 288 -20.25 11.82 -11.45
C THR A 288 -19.61 11.34 -12.75
N GLY A 289 -18.41 10.77 -12.74
CA GLY A 289 -17.89 10.21 -13.99
C GLY A 289 -17.67 11.18 -15.17
N VAL A 290 -17.60 12.54 -15.02
CA VAL A 290 -17.33 13.49 -16.16
C VAL A 290 -16.15 14.53 -15.98
N VAL A 291 -15.44 14.76 -17.10
CA VAL A 291 -14.00 15.03 -17.47
C VAL A 291 -13.09 15.87 -16.55
N SER A 292 -11.77 15.57 -16.54
CA SER A 292 -10.75 16.48 -16.00
C SER A 292 -10.84 17.82 -16.74
N LYS A 293 -11.48 18.83 -16.14
CA LYS A 293 -11.43 20.20 -16.66
C LYS A 293 -10.03 20.74 -16.38
N VAL A 294 -9.17 20.56 -17.36
CA VAL A 294 -7.78 20.99 -17.30
C VAL A 294 -7.54 22.02 -18.38
N ARG A 295 -6.54 22.85 -18.16
CA ARG A 295 -6.00 23.74 -19.18
C ARG A 295 -4.68 23.15 -19.65
N LEU A 296 -4.46 23.20 -20.94
CA LEU A 296 -3.19 22.90 -21.56
C LEU A 296 -2.50 24.23 -21.86
N HIS A 297 -1.30 24.40 -21.34
CA HIS A 297 -0.45 25.57 -21.48
C HIS A 297 0.75 25.23 -22.36
N ARG A 298 0.98 26.02 -23.41
CA ARG A 298 2.21 25.91 -24.20
C ARG A 298 3.38 26.56 -23.49
N ASN A 299 4.56 25.98 -23.64
CA ASN A 299 5.79 26.69 -23.31
C ASN A 299 6.15 27.66 -24.44
N ILE A 300 6.18 28.95 -24.14
CA ILE A 300 6.53 30.02 -25.09
C ILE A 300 7.90 30.63 -24.79
N ALA A 301 8.66 30.05 -23.85
CA ALA A 301 9.99 30.51 -23.54
C ALA A 301 10.93 30.28 -24.73
N ALA A 302 11.64 31.33 -25.17
CA ALA A 302 12.53 31.25 -26.34
C ALA A 302 13.66 30.19 -26.22
N ALA A 303 14.06 29.84 -25.00
CA ALA A 303 15.09 28.84 -24.71
C ALA A 303 14.53 27.57 -24.03
N GLY A 304 13.20 27.45 -23.92
CA GLY A 304 12.52 26.39 -23.17
C GLY A 304 12.55 26.52 -21.65
N TRP A 305 13.65 27.03 -21.10
CA TRP A 305 13.82 27.26 -19.66
C TRP A 305 14.57 28.58 -19.38
N PRO A 306 14.20 29.37 -18.34
CA PRO A 306 13.09 29.18 -17.40
C PRO A 306 11.72 29.15 -18.07
N LEU A 307 10.83 28.29 -17.57
CA LEU A 307 9.51 28.05 -18.16
C LEU A 307 8.67 29.34 -18.23
N GLU A 308 8.15 29.64 -19.43
CA GLU A 308 7.18 30.72 -19.66
C GLU A 308 5.96 30.11 -20.35
N LEU A 309 4.79 30.23 -19.74
CA LEU A 309 3.58 29.59 -20.24
C LEU A 309 2.62 30.59 -20.87
N ASP A 310 1.96 30.19 -21.94
CA ASP A 310 0.82 30.94 -22.46
C ASP A 310 -0.36 30.96 -21.46
N GLN A 311 -1.42 31.68 -21.82
CA GLN A 311 -2.63 31.76 -20.99
C GLN A 311 -3.33 30.40 -20.79
N GLY A 312 -2.99 29.39 -21.60
CA GLY A 312 -3.57 28.06 -21.61
C GLY A 312 -5.00 28.00 -22.12
N GLN A 313 -5.34 26.91 -22.78
CA GLN A 313 -6.67 26.66 -23.32
C GLN A 313 -7.40 25.53 -22.57
N PRO A 314 -8.70 25.66 -22.26
CA PRO A 314 -9.48 24.56 -21.70
C PRO A 314 -9.54 23.36 -22.66
N VAL A 315 -9.35 22.15 -22.13
CA VAL A 315 -9.38 20.91 -22.92
C VAL A 315 -10.10 19.78 -22.18
N GLU A 316 -10.65 18.83 -22.94
CA GLU A 316 -11.34 17.64 -22.43
C GLU A 316 -10.57 16.34 -22.77
N LEU A 317 -9.68 15.93 -21.87
CA LEU A 317 -8.75 14.83 -22.13
C LEU A 317 -9.22 13.47 -21.61
N GLY A 318 -10.27 13.42 -20.79
CA GLY A 318 -10.70 12.22 -20.05
C GLY A 318 -10.06 12.12 -18.66
N THR A 319 -10.17 10.95 -18.01
CA THR A 319 -9.63 10.71 -16.66
C THR A 319 -8.20 10.17 -16.76
N SER A 320 -7.30 10.63 -15.88
CA SER A 320 -5.88 10.22 -15.87
C SER A 320 -5.21 10.29 -17.26
N PRO A 321 -5.25 11.43 -17.97
CA PRO A 321 -4.67 11.52 -19.31
C PRO A 321 -3.14 11.38 -19.30
N CYS A 322 -2.59 10.83 -20.37
CA CYS A 322 -1.17 10.89 -20.71
C CYS A 322 -1.00 11.03 -22.24
N PHE A 323 0.18 11.44 -22.69
CA PHE A 323 0.43 11.80 -24.08
C PHE A 323 1.41 10.84 -24.74
N PHE A 324 0.96 10.17 -25.80
CA PHE A 324 1.70 9.13 -26.49
C PHE A 324 1.28 9.08 -27.96
N ASP A 325 2.20 8.88 -28.88
CA ASP A 325 1.88 8.70 -30.30
C ASP A 325 1.33 7.28 -30.53
N VAL A 326 0.00 7.12 -30.58
CA VAL A 326 -0.66 5.82 -30.66
C VAL A 326 -0.62 5.26 -32.07
N ASP A 327 -0.84 6.10 -33.09
CA ASP A 327 -0.97 5.66 -34.49
C ASP A 327 0.27 5.89 -35.36
N GLY A 328 1.34 6.42 -34.79
CA GLY A 328 2.64 6.56 -35.47
C GLY A 328 2.71 7.73 -36.45
N ASP A 329 1.80 8.70 -36.36
CA ASP A 329 1.78 9.88 -37.22
C ASP A 329 2.73 11.01 -36.76
N GLY A 330 3.44 10.78 -35.64
CA GLY A 330 4.37 11.73 -35.05
C GLY A 330 3.71 12.79 -34.18
N LEU A 331 2.38 12.80 -34.05
CA LEU A 331 1.67 13.66 -33.11
C LEU A 331 1.37 12.92 -31.81
N ARG A 332 1.43 13.64 -30.69
CA ARG A 332 1.08 13.07 -29.40
C ARG A 332 -0.44 12.99 -29.26
N ASP A 333 -0.96 11.77 -29.26
CA ASP A 333 -2.35 11.48 -28.93
C ASP A 333 -2.59 11.50 -27.41
N VAL A 334 -3.86 11.54 -27.02
CA VAL A 334 -4.26 11.43 -25.62
C VAL A 334 -4.66 9.99 -25.33
N VAL A 335 -3.99 9.34 -24.39
CA VAL A 335 -4.45 8.08 -23.79
C VAL A 335 -5.08 8.40 -22.43
N CYS A 336 -6.28 7.88 -22.18
CA CYS A 336 -7.09 8.23 -21.01
C CYS A 336 -7.96 7.08 -20.53
N LEU A 337 -8.50 7.20 -19.32
CA LEU A 337 -9.55 6.31 -18.82
C LEU A 337 -10.92 6.82 -19.26
N GLN A 338 -11.69 5.89 -19.83
CA GLN A 338 -13.06 6.07 -20.29
C GLN A 338 -13.99 5.22 -19.41
N ALA A 339 -15.13 5.80 -18.98
CA ALA A 339 -16.10 5.06 -18.18
C ALA A 339 -16.57 3.78 -18.90
N ASP A 340 -16.60 2.67 -18.17
CA ASP A 340 -17.13 1.39 -18.61
C ASP A 340 -18.62 1.32 -18.20
N PRO A 341 -19.56 1.42 -19.15
CA PRO A 341 -20.99 1.40 -18.84
C PRO A 341 -21.46 0.04 -18.29
N THR A 342 -20.65 -1.03 -18.43
CA THR A 342 -20.98 -2.37 -17.90
C THR A 342 -20.63 -2.54 -16.43
N ASP A 343 -19.85 -1.63 -15.85
CA ASP A 343 -19.57 -1.55 -14.42
C ASP A 343 -19.92 -0.15 -13.87
N PRO A 344 -21.20 0.08 -13.53
CA PRO A 344 -21.70 1.37 -13.06
C PRO A 344 -21.30 1.70 -11.61
N GLY A 345 -20.42 0.91 -10.96
CA GLY A 345 -19.93 1.16 -9.60
C GLY A 345 -18.99 2.38 -9.51
N LEU A 346 -18.08 2.40 -8.52
CA LEU A 346 -17.02 3.42 -8.28
C LEU A 346 -16.04 3.68 -9.44
N ASN A 347 -16.56 3.96 -10.62
CA ASN A 347 -15.85 4.18 -11.86
C ASN A 347 -15.22 2.90 -12.41
N GLY A 348 -16.06 2.00 -12.92
CA GLY A 348 -15.61 1.04 -13.93
C GLY A 348 -14.98 1.81 -15.10
N PHE A 349 -13.79 1.41 -15.53
CA PHE A 349 -13.05 2.10 -16.59
C PHE A 349 -12.49 1.11 -17.61
N HIS A 350 -12.38 1.59 -18.85
CA HIS A 350 -11.50 1.07 -19.88
C HIS A 350 -10.40 2.08 -20.20
N VAL A 351 -9.28 1.59 -20.73
CA VAL A 351 -8.25 2.41 -21.34
C VAL A 351 -8.66 2.75 -22.76
N GLY A 352 -8.82 4.04 -23.04
CA GLY A 352 -9.14 4.60 -24.34
C GLY A 352 -8.09 5.60 -24.81
N TRP A 353 -8.24 6.08 -26.04
CA TRP A 353 -7.39 7.10 -26.63
C TRP A 353 -8.16 8.01 -27.58
N LYS A 354 -7.63 9.22 -27.81
CA LYS A 354 -8.17 10.23 -28.72
C LYS A 354 -7.05 10.67 -29.66
N LYS A 355 -7.28 10.54 -30.97
CA LYS A 355 -6.33 10.97 -32.01
C LYS A 355 -6.15 12.49 -32.00
N ARG A 356 -4.91 12.98 -32.12
CA ARG A 356 -4.62 14.40 -32.36
C ARG A 356 -4.90 14.77 -33.82
N LEU A 357 -5.67 15.83 -34.03
CA LEU A 357 -6.24 16.19 -35.34
C LEU A 357 -5.52 17.37 -36.03
N SER A 358 -4.68 18.10 -35.30
CA SER A 358 -3.97 19.27 -35.80
C SER A 358 -2.58 19.36 -35.16
N LYS A 359 -1.60 19.83 -35.94
CA LYS A 359 -0.25 20.14 -35.45
C LYS A 359 -0.21 21.44 -34.67
N GLU A 360 -0.98 22.44 -35.11
CA GLU A 360 -0.98 23.79 -34.55
C GLU A 360 -1.92 23.90 -33.34
N GLU A 361 -3.11 23.31 -33.43
CA GLU A 361 -4.14 23.38 -32.40
C GLU A 361 -4.20 22.07 -31.60
N PHE A 362 -4.41 22.14 -30.27
CA PHE A 362 -4.70 20.94 -29.48
C PHE A 362 -6.15 20.50 -29.65
N ARG A 363 -6.46 19.97 -30.84
CA ARG A 363 -7.74 19.37 -31.18
C ARG A 363 -7.63 17.86 -31.19
N PHE A 364 -8.57 17.21 -30.49
CA PHE A 364 -8.61 15.76 -30.34
C PHE A 364 -9.92 15.19 -30.85
N GLY A 365 -9.85 14.04 -31.50
CA GLY A 365 -11.01 13.29 -31.96
C GLY A 365 -11.83 12.64 -30.84
N PRO A 366 -12.87 11.86 -31.20
CA PRO A 366 -13.64 11.09 -30.23
C PRO A 366 -12.78 10.00 -29.58
N THR A 367 -13.12 9.62 -28.35
CA THR A 367 -12.43 8.55 -27.62
C THR A 367 -12.75 7.19 -28.22
N ARG A 368 -11.73 6.35 -28.41
CA ARG A 368 -11.81 4.96 -28.87
C ARG A 368 -11.09 4.05 -27.87
N LEU A 369 -11.47 2.78 -27.78
CA LEU A 369 -10.74 1.82 -26.95
C LEU A 369 -9.31 1.64 -27.44
N LEU A 370 -8.35 1.59 -26.50
CA LEU A 370 -6.95 1.34 -26.83
C LEU A 370 -6.77 -0.14 -27.21
N PRO A 371 -6.31 -0.46 -28.43
CA PRO A 371 -6.20 -1.84 -28.89
C PRO A 371 -5.18 -2.66 -28.07
N GLY A 372 -5.61 -3.81 -27.55
CA GLY A 372 -4.73 -4.78 -26.90
C GLY A 372 -4.57 -4.69 -25.39
N VAL A 373 -5.17 -3.69 -24.76
CA VAL A 373 -5.00 -3.42 -23.32
C VAL A 373 -6.14 -3.99 -22.49
N ASN A 374 -7.39 -3.61 -22.79
CA ASN A 374 -8.55 -3.81 -21.91
C ASN A 374 -8.89 -5.28 -21.57
N ARG A 375 -8.47 -6.26 -22.38
CA ARG A 375 -8.69 -7.69 -22.07
C ARG A 375 -7.69 -8.27 -21.07
N LYS A 376 -6.59 -7.57 -20.82
CA LYS A 376 -5.47 -8.04 -19.98
C LYS A 376 -5.35 -7.26 -18.67
N ILE A 377 -6.21 -6.27 -18.45
CA ILE A 377 -6.21 -5.44 -17.27
C ILE A 377 -7.61 -5.45 -16.65
N PHE A 378 -7.68 -5.67 -15.35
CA PHE A 378 -8.92 -5.57 -14.59
C PHE A 378 -8.93 -4.23 -13.86
N GLN A 379 -10.03 -3.46 -13.92
CA GLN A 379 -10.22 -2.22 -13.16
C GLN A 379 -9.03 -1.24 -13.26
N PRO A 380 -8.74 -0.67 -14.44
CA PRO A 380 -7.67 0.32 -14.59
C PRO A 380 -8.00 1.60 -13.82
N ARG A 381 -6.95 2.26 -13.30
CA ARG A 381 -7.09 3.43 -12.40
C ARG A 381 -6.20 4.60 -12.73
N ILE A 382 -4.97 4.34 -13.18
CA ILE A 382 -3.97 5.38 -13.48
C ILE A 382 -3.19 4.99 -14.74
N LEU A 383 -2.78 6.00 -15.50
CA LEU A 383 -2.06 5.88 -16.76
C LEU A 383 -0.85 6.83 -16.77
N ALA A 384 0.24 6.34 -17.35
CA ALA A 384 1.40 7.15 -17.73
C ALA A 384 1.97 6.68 -19.08
N ALA A 385 2.55 7.61 -19.83
CA ALA A 385 3.23 7.31 -21.08
C ALA A 385 4.70 6.96 -20.82
N VAL A 386 5.23 6.01 -21.60
CA VAL A 386 6.66 5.72 -21.69
C VAL A 386 7.07 6.09 -23.11
N ASN A 387 7.56 7.33 -23.29
CA ASN A 387 7.84 7.88 -24.61
C ASN A 387 9.26 7.54 -25.11
N ASN A 388 10.18 7.25 -24.19
CA ASN A 388 11.59 7.04 -24.49
C ASN A 388 12.07 5.65 -24.05
N GLY A 389 13.24 5.25 -24.54
CA GLY A 389 13.87 3.97 -24.21
C GLY A 389 13.43 2.80 -25.08
N PRO A 390 13.85 1.57 -24.76
CA PRO A 390 13.73 0.42 -25.65
C PRO A 390 12.30 -0.12 -25.79
N ASN A 391 11.38 0.30 -24.92
CA ASN A 391 10.03 -0.27 -24.80
C ASN A 391 8.98 0.85 -24.68
N PRO A 392 8.81 1.70 -25.71
CA PRO A 392 7.82 2.77 -25.66
C PRO A 392 6.39 2.19 -25.58
N GLY A 393 5.56 2.80 -24.75
CA GLY A 393 4.26 2.25 -24.43
C GLY A 393 3.48 3.02 -23.37
N ILE A 394 2.54 2.33 -22.73
CA ILE A 394 1.65 2.86 -21.71
C ILE A 394 1.80 2.02 -20.43
N LEU A 395 2.10 2.68 -19.31
CA LEU A 395 1.92 2.11 -17.98
C LEU A 395 0.46 2.20 -17.60
N VAL A 396 -0.09 1.09 -17.10
CA VAL A 396 -1.47 0.99 -16.66
C VAL A 396 -1.49 0.45 -15.23
N GLY A 397 -1.96 1.29 -14.30
CA GLY A 397 -2.28 0.88 -12.94
C GLY A 397 -3.59 0.12 -12.93
N GLY A 398 -3.57 -1.13 -12.48
CA GLY A 398 -4.69 -2.05 -12.56
C GLY A 398 -5.01 -2.74 -11.24
N ASN A 399 -5.97 -3.65 -11.34
CA ASN A 399 -6.48 -4.47 -10.25
C ASN A 399 -6.87 -3.65 -9.01
N VAL A 400 -7.43 -2.45 -9.24
CA VAL A 400 -7.80 -1.49 -8.20
C VAL A 400 -6.58 -1.03 -7.36
N PHE A 401 -5.56 -0.50 -8.04
CA PHE A 401 -4.31 0.03 -7.46
C PHE A 401 -3.34 -1.01 -6.87
N GLU A 402 -3.50 -2.29 -7.21
CA GLU A 402 -2.62 -3.36 -6.73
C GLU A 402 -1.46 -3.66 -7.69
N THR A 403 -1.57 -3.25 -8.96
CA THR A 403 -0.57 -3.60 -9.98
C THR A 403 -0.26 -2.42 -10.89
N VAL A 404 0.95 -2.42 -11.46
CA VAL A 404 1.38 -1.52 -12.54
C VAL A 404 1.90 -2.38 -13.68
N SER A 405 1.33 -2.25 -14.88
CA SER A 405 1.69 -3.07 -16.03
C SER A 405 2.12 -2.22 -17.22
N LEU A 406 3.21 -2.62 -17.90
CA LEU A 406 3.68 -1.96 -19.12
C LEU A 406 3.08 -2.64 -20.35
N PHE A 407 2.42 -1.84 -21.18
CA PHE A 407 1.94 -2.25 -22.50
C PHE A 407 2.75 -1.54 -23.57
N VAL A 408 3.54 -2.28 -24.36
CA VAL A 408 4.41 -1.70 -25.39
C VAL A 408 3.72 -1.66 -26.74
N LYS A 409 3.98 -0.60 -27.51
CA LYS A 409 3.52 -0.48 -28.90
C LYS A 409 4.28 -1.50 -29.74
N ASN A 410 3.59 -2.36 -30.50
CA ASN A 410 4.28 -3.24 -31.45
C ASN A 410 4.93 -2.40 -32.55
N ALA A 411 6.25 -2.56 -32.74
CA ALA A 411 6.87 -2.23 -34.01
C ALA A 411 6.34 -3.21 -35.06
N ASN A 412 5.92 -2.73 -36.23
CA ASN A 412 5.40 -3.56 -37.32
C ASN A 412 6.41 -4.66 -37.72
N GLN A 413 6.35 -5.83 -37.11
CA GLN A 413 6.99 -7.03 -37.66
C GLN A 413 5.99 -7.72 -38.61
N GLY A 414 6.14 -7.43 -39.90
CA GLY A 414 5.96 -8.45 -40.94
C GLY A 414 4.56 -8.91 -41.31
N LEU A 415 3.48 -8.19 -41.00
CA LEU A 415 2.22 -8.45 -41.70
C LEU A 415 2.32 -7.84 -43.10
N ARG A 416 2.36 -8.70 -44.13
CA ARG A 416 2.14 -8.32 -45.53
C ARG A 416 0.97 -7.34 -45.56
N GLN A 417 1.18 -6.17 -46.19
CA GLN A 417 0.09 -5.25 -46.48
C GLN A 417 -0.95 -5.98 -47.34
N GLU A 418 -1.97 -6.56 -46.70
CA GLU A 418 -3.23 -6.82 -47.39
C GLU A 418 -3.78 -5.45 -47.78
N HIS A 419 -3.72 -5.16 -49.08
CA HIS A 419 -4.24 -3.93 -49.66
C HIS A 419 -5.68 -3.70 -49.16
N GLY A 420 -5.91 -2.56 -48.51
CA GLY A 420 -7.25 -2.13 -48.06
C GLY A 420 -7.58 -2.28 -46.57
N LYS A 421 -6.67 -2.76 -45.70
CA LYS A 421 -6.87 -2.75 -44.23
C LYS A 421 -5.90 -1.78 -43.55
N THR A 422 -6.44 -0.87 -42.72
CA THR A 422 -5.68 0.06 -41.89
C THR A 422 -4.69 -0.70 -40.97
N PRO A 423 -3.42 -0.24 -40.83
CA PRO A 423 -2.47 -0.81 -39.89
C PRO A 423 -3.06 -0.84 -38.48
N ARG A 424 -3.14 -2.02 -37.86
CA ARG A 424 -3.62 -2.14 -36.48
C ARG A 424 -2.44 -1.91 -35.53
N HIS A 425 -2.20 -0.66 -35.16
CA HIS A 425 -1.32 -0.32 -34.03
C HIS A 425 -1.89 -0.96 -32.76
N HIS A 426 -1.24 -2.02 -32.28
CA HIS A 426 -1.71 -2.84 -31.16
C HIS A 426 -0.67 -2.85 -30.05
N PHE A 427 -1.14 -2.77 -28.81
CA PHE A 427 -0.29 -2.84 -27.63
C PHE A 427 -0.22 -4.27 -27.11
N ARG A 428 0.98 -4.74 -26.75
CA ARG A 428 1.16 -6.03 -26.07
C ARG A 428 1.61 -5.79 -24.64
N LEU A 429 1.14 -6.63 -23.71
CA LEU A 429 1.67 -6.66 -22.35
C LEU A 429 3.15 -7.05 -22.42
N PHE A 430 4.02 -6.18 -21.91
CA PHE A 430 5.44 -6.46 -21.71
C PHE A 430 5.64 -7.19 -20.38
N GLY A 431 5.06 -6.67 -19.30
CA GLY A 431 5.13 -7.26 -17.97
C GLY A 431 4.36 -6.46 -16.93
N GLU A 432 4.15 -7.08 -15.78
CA GLU A 432 3.67 -6.45 -14.55
C GLU A 432 4.86 -6.14 -13.65
N ALA A 433 4.88 -4.96 -13.01
CA ALA A 433 5.97 -4.53 -12.15
C ALA A 433 6.00 -5.42 -10.90
N VAL A 434 7.10 -6.16 -10.72
CA VAL A 434 7.23 -7.14 -9.66
C VAL A 434 8.54 -6.98 -8.89
N SER A 435 8.59 -7.49 -7.66
CA SER A 435 9.81 -7.56 -6.86
C SER A 435 9.86 -8.83 -6.01
N SER A 436 11.06 -9.35 -5.76
CA SER A 436 11.30 -10.46 -4.83
C SER A 436 11.03 -10.06 -3.37
N SER A 437 11.14 -8.77 -3.05
CA SER A 437 10.87 -8.25 -1.72
C SER A 437 9.53 -7.50 -1.63
N ALA A 438 8.67 -7.53 -2.66
CA ALA A 438 7.48 -6.66 -2.73
C ALA A 438 6.70 -6.54 -1.41
N VAL A 439 6.50 -5.29 -0.97
CA VAL A 439 5.58 -4.95 0.12
C VAL A 439 4.16 -5.17 -0.33
N MET A 440 3.36 -5.77 0.53
CA MET A 440 1.96 -6.04 0.25
C MET A 440 1.13 -4.75 0.38
N SER A 441 0.42 -4.38 -0.68
CA SER A 441 -0.44 -3.20 -0.77
C SER A 441 -1.68 -3.54 -1.60
N LEU A 442 -2.79 -3.85 -0.92
CA LEU A 442 -3.95 -4.54 -1.52
C LEU A 442 -5.16 -3.63 -1.72
N SER A 443 -4.99 -2.54 -2.47
CA SER A 443 -6.01 -1.51 -2.75
C SER A 443 -6.15 -0.45 -1.63
N ASP A 444 -7.25 0.31 -1.59
CA ASP A 444 -7.49 1.33 -0.56
C ASP A 444 -8.14 0.73 0.70
N GLN A 445 -7.60 1.02 1.91
CA GLN A 445 -8.13 0.61 3.22
C GLN A 445 -8.62 -0.85 3.31
N SER A 446 -7.82 -1.75 2.74
CA SER A 446 -8.00 -3.18 2.69
C SER A 446 -7.78 -3.76 4.07
N THR A 447 -8.89 -4.09 4.72
CA THR A 447 -8.90 -4.54 6.11
C THR A 447 -8.48 -6.01 6.15
N PRO A 448 -7.43 -6.39 6.89
CA PRO A 448 -7.03 -7.78 7.02
C PRO A 448 -7.84 -8.49 8.10
N PHE A 449 -8.10 -9.76 7.85
CA PHE A 449 -8.53 -10.75 8.82
C PHE A 449 -7.65 -11.98 8.59
N VAL A 450 -6.84 -12.31 9.59
CA VAL A 450 -5.97 -13.49 9.52
C VAL A 450 -6.82 -14.72 9.82
N CYS A 451 -6.75 -15.72 8.95
CA CYS A 451 -7.44 -16.99 9.14
C CYS A 451 -6.70 -18.14 8.47
N ASP A 452 -7.07 -19.36 8.81
CA ASP A 452 -6.68 -20.56 8.07
C ASP A 452 -7.79 -20.86 7.06
N TRP A 453 -7.64 -20.37 5.82
CA TRP A 453 -8.69 -20.40 4.81
C TRP A 453 -8.82 -21.76 4.12
N ASP A 454 -7.70 -22.44 3.92
CA ASP A 454 -7.64 -23.76 3.28
C ASP A 454 -7.28 -24.92 4.24
N ASN A 455 -7.36 -24.65 5.54
CA ASN A 455 -7.26 -25.62 6.63
C ASN A 455 -5.92 -26.38 6.61
N ASP A 456 -4.83 -25.66 6.35
CA ASP A 456 -3.47 -26.19 6.31
C ASP A 456 -2.63 -25.85 7.55
N GLY A 457 -3.22 -25.10 8.50
CA GLY A 457 -2.63 -24.72 9.77
C GLY A 457 -1.73 -23.49 9.71
N ASP A 458 -1.65 -22.80 8.57
CA ASP A 458 -0.92 -21.56 8.43
C ASP A 458 -1.84 -20.30 8.56
N SER A 459 -1.35 -19.13 8.15
CA SER A 459 -2.05 -17.85 8.33
C SER A 459 -2.21 -17.13 7.00
N ASP A 460 -3.37 -17.31 6.39
CA ASP A 460 -3.84 -16.58 5.22
C ASP A 460 -4.38 -15.19 5.58
N LEU A 461 -4.53 -14.33 4.56
CA LEU A 461 -5.10 -13.00 4.74
C LEU A 461 -6.39 -12.84 3.93
N LEU A 462 -7.52 -12.86 4.63
CA LEU A 462 -8.80 -12.43 4.10
C LEU A 462 -8.88 -10.90 4.19
N VAL A 463 -8.97 -10.22 3.05
CA VAL A 463 -8.89 -8.76 2.99
C VAL A 463 -10.14 -8.11 2.38
N GLY A 464 -10.53 -6.95 2.89
CA GLY A 464 -11.68 -6.20 2.39
C GLY A 464 -11.33 -4.78 1.94
N GLY A 465 -11.22 -4.56 0.62
CA GLY A 465 -10.81 -3.29 0.03
C GLY A 465 -11.93 -2.25 -0.10
N GLY A 466 -11.60 -0.97 0.07
CA GLY A 466 -12.50 0.19 0.05
C GLY A 466 -13.36 0.32 -1.20
N TYR A 467 -12.90 -0.22 -2.34
CA TYR A 467 -13.67 -0.31 -3.60
C TYR A 467 -14.66 -1.48 -3.67
N GLY A 468 -14.86 -2.17 -2.54
CA GLY A 468 -15.92 -3.15 -2.36
C GLY A 468 -15.56 -4.59 -2.62
N TRP A 469 -14.29 -4.92 -2.91
CA TRP A 469 -13.89 -6.28 -3.27
C TRP A 469 -13.26 -7.01 -2.08
N PRO A 470 -13.94 -7.99 -1.45
CA PRO A 470 -13.30 -8.96 -0.60
C PRO A 470 -12.39 -9.88 -1.42
N ARG A 471 -11.20 -10.17 -0.89
CA ARG A 471 -10.19 -11.01 -1.53
C ARG A 471 -9.54 -11.93 -0.51
N ILE A 472 -9.04 -13.06 -0.96
CA ILE A 472 -8.20 -13.96 -0.16
C ILE A 472 -6.77 -13.94 -0.70
N VAL A 473 -5.80 -13.88 0.20
CA VAL A 473 -4.38 -14.03 -0.09
C VAL A 473 -3.90 -15.29 0.61
N ILE A 474 -3.68 -16.34 -0.19
CA ILE A 474 -3.21 -17.62 0.33
C ILE A 474 -1.74 -17.51 0.70
N ASN A 475 -1.39 -17.91 1.92
CA ASN A 475 -0.03 -18.17 2.31
C ASN A 475 0.39 -19.52 1.70
N GLN A 476 1.45 -19.50 0.91
CA GLN A 476 1.98 -20.68 0.23
C GLN A 476 3.26 -21.19 0.92
N GLY A 477 3.55 -20.63 2.09
CA GLY A 477 4.78 -20.85 2.84
C GLY A 477 4.50 -21.75 4.04
N THR A 478 4.82 -21.24 5.21
CA THR A 478 4.53 -21.91 6.48
C THR A 478 4.08 -20.85 7.49
N LYS A 479 3.52 -21.29 8.62
CA LYS A 479 3.15 -20.42 9.75
C LYS A 479 4.30 -19.51 10.21
N LEU A 480 5.53 -20.03 10.30
CA LEU A 480 6.70 -19.29 10.79
C LEU A 480 7.45 -18.51 9.70
N ARG A 481 7.20 -18.85 8.43
CA ARG A 481 7.84 -18.21 7.27
C ARG A 481 6.79 -18.06 6.17
N PRO A 482 5.87 -17.08 6.32
CA PRO A 482 4.81 -16.89 5.35
C PRO A 482 5.36 -16.46 3.99
N ALA A 483 4.71 -16.94 2.94
CA ALA A 483 5.03 -16.70 1.54
C ALA A 483 3.73 -16.49 0.75
N TYR A 484 3.22 -15.27 0.74
CA TYR A 484 1.90 -14.93 0.23
C TYR A 484 1.79 -14.96 -1.30
N GLY A 485 0.68 -15.51 -1.78
CA GLY A 485 0.25 -15.49 -3.18
C GLY A 485 -0.30 -14.12 -3.60
N LYS A 486 -0.84 -14.03 -4.84
CA LYS A 486 -1.60 -12.85 -5.27
C LYS A 486 -3.00 -12.87 -4.66
N ALA A 487 -3.57 -11.69 -4.39
CA ALA A 487 -4.94 -11.58 -3.92
C ALA A 487 -5.94 -12.11 -4.96
N GLN A 488 -6.91 -12.91 -4.50
CA GLN A 488 -7.89 -13.58 -5.34
C GLN A 488 -9.30 -13.10 -5.00
N LEU A 489 -10.12 -12.80 -6.01
CA LEU A 489 -11.51 -12.43 -5.80
C LEU A 489 -12.30 -13.60 -5.22
N ILE A 490 -13.03 -13.34 -4.14
CA ILE A 490 -13.94 -14.31 -3.55
C ILE A 490 -15.25 -14.33 -4.34
N ARG A 491 -15.81 -15.52 -4.57
CA ARG A 491 -16.99 -15.72 -5.40
C ARG A 491 -18.16 -16.28 -4.60
N SER A 492 -19.35 -15.77 -4.91
CA SER A 492 -20.65 -16.31 -4.49
C SER A 492 -21.40 -16.74 -5.75
N GLU A 493 -21.87 -17.99 -5.79
CA GLU A 493 -22.66 -18.52 -6.93
C GLU A 493 -21.98 -18.25 -8.31
N GLY A 494 -20.65 -18.39 -8.36
CA GLY A 494 -19.82 -18.18 -9.55
C GLY A 494 -19.45 -16.72 -9.86
N LYS A 495 -20.06 -15.73 -9.19
CA LYS A 495 -19.80 -14.30 -9.42
C LYS A 495 -18.90 -13.70 -8.33
N PRO A 496 -17.92 -12.84 -8.67
CA PRO A 496 -17.15 -12.10 -7.69
C PRO A 496 -18.06 -11.27 -6.75
N ILE A 497 -17.81 -11.36 -5.45
CA ILE A 497 -18.54 -10.60 -4.44
C ILE A 497 -18.06 -9.14 -4.49
N ARG A 498 -19.00 -8.19 -4.56
CA ARG A 498 -18.71 -6.76 -4.42
C ARG A 498 -19.74 -6.07 -3.55
N PHE A 499 -19.28 -5.20 -2.67
CA PHE A 499 -20.12 -4.32 -1.84
C PHE A 499 -19.89 -2.88 -2.26
N LEU A 500 -20.90 -2.24 -2.83
CA LEU A 500 -20.91 -0.79 -3.04
C LEU A 500 -22.19 -0.22 -2.44
N ARG A 501 -22.08 0.94 -1.79
CA ARG A 501 -23.22 1.58 -1.14
C ARG A 501 -24.42 1.73 -2.05
N ASN A 502 -24.26 2.28 -3.24
CA ASN A 502 -25.36 2.55 -4.16
C ASN A 502 -25.98 1.26 -4.68
N GLN A 503 -25.17 0.21 -4.87
CA GLN A 503 -25.68 -1.11 -5.25
C GLN A 503 -26.50 -1.75 -4.12
N ILE A 504 -26.11 -1.53 -2.86
CA ILE A 504 -26.79 -2.08 -1.68
C ILE A 504 -28.05 -1.29 -1.35
N LEU A 505 -27.98 0.04 -1.34
CA LEU A 505 -29.04 0.93 -0.88
C LEU A 505 -30.07 1.27 -1.98
N GLY A 506 -29.64 1.25 -3.25
CA GLY A 506 -30.46 1.73 -4.37
C GLY A 506 -30.51 3.25 -4.49
N PRO A 507 -31.26 3.79 -5.47
CA PRO A 507 -31.36 5.23 -5.71
C PRO A 507 -32.09 5.98 -4.57
N PRO A 508 -31.89 7.30 -4.42
CA PRO A 508 -30.93 8.14 -5.15
C PRO A 508 -29.46 7.79 -4.80
N SER A 509 -28.58 7.88 -5.80
CA SER A 509 -27.17 7.54 -5.62
C SER A 509 -26.49 8.50 -4.66
N CYS A 510 -25.72 7.92 -3.73
CA CYS A 510 -24.77 8.65 -2.93
C CYS A 510 -23.48 8.83 -3.70
N TRP A 511 -22.91 9.97 -3.42
CA TRP A 511 -21.69 10.49 -3.96
C TRP A 511 -20.45 9.73 -3.40
N HIS A 512 -20.56 9.29 -2.14
CA HIS A 512 -19.62 8.43 -1.45
C HIS A 512 -19.99 6.96 -1.65
N ASP A 513 -19.76 6.39 -2.84
CA ASP A 513 -20.17 5.02 -3.19
C ASP A 513 -19.16 3.93 -2.76
N MET A 514 -18.60 4.02 -1.55
CA MET A 514 -17.57 3.08 -1.10
C MET A 514 -18.15 1.72 -0.69
N GLY A 515 -17.27 0.73 -0.53
CA GLY A 515 -17.64 -0.59 -0.02
C GLY A 515 -17.22 -0.81 1.41
N TYR A 516 -15.93 -0.56 1.69
CA TYR A 516 -15.26 -0.89 2.95
C TYR A 516 -15.76 -2.20 3.60
N PRO A 517 -15.70 -3.35 2.89
CA PRO A 517 -16.02 -4.62 3.51
C PRO A 517 -14.98 -4.94 4.59
N PHE A 518 -15.43 -5.51 5.70
CA PHE A 518 -14.60 -5.96 6.83
C PHE A 518 -14.77 -7.47 6.98
N PRO A 519 -14.37 -8.28 5.99
CA PRO A 519 -14.70 -9.68 5.93
C PRO A 519 -14.09 -10.45 7.11
N VAL A 520 -14.84 -11.38 7.67
CA VAL A 520 -14.38 -12.34 8.67
C VAL A 520 -14.76 -13.75 8.24
N PHE A 521 -13.96 -14.73 8.65
CA PHE A 521 -14.17 -16.15 8.38
C PHE A 521 -14.45 -16.87 9.70
N VAL A 522 -15.71 -17.22 9.93
CA VAL A 522 -16.17 -17.68 11.25
C VAL A 522 -17.32 -18.67 11.09
N ARG A 523 -17.44 -19.65 12.00
CA ARG A 523 -18.55 -20.61 12.05
C ARG A 523 -19.83 -19.87 12.39
N TRP A 524 -20.48 -19.31 11.37
CA TRP A 524 -21.64 -18.48 11.57
C TRP A 524 -22.82 -19.40 11.81
N ASP A 525 -23.26 -20.23 10.88
CA ASP A 525 -24.51 -20.97 11.08
C ASP A 525 -24.45 -22.26 11.95
N GLU A 526 -23.38 -22.40 12.72
CA GLU A 526 -23.06 -23.52 13.65
C GLU A 526 -22.80 -24.86 12.95
N ASP A 527 -22.58 -24.86 11.63
CA ASP A 527 -22.04 -26.02 10.97
C ASP A 527 -20.51 -26.14 11.13
N GLU A 528 -19.96 -27.24 10.63
CA GLU A 528 -18.53 -27.50 10.72
C GLU A 528 -17.70 -26.62 9.76
N LEU A 529 -18.32 -25.75 8.96
CA LEU A 529 -17.64 -24.92 7.98
C LEU A 529 -17.66 -23.45 8.41
N PRO A 530 -16.52 -22.76 8.43
CA PRO A 530 -16.54 -21.32 8.61
C PRO A 530 -17.20 -20.65 7.39
N ASP A 531 -18.06 -19.69 7.68
CA ASP A 531 -18.80 -18.86 6.75
C ASP A 531 -18.10 -17.52 6.51
N LEU A 532 -18.46 -16.84 5.43
CA LEU A 532 -18.01 -15.48 5.17
C LEU A 532 -19.04 -14.49 5.72
N VAL A 533 -18.65 -13.71 6.72
CA VAL A 533 -19.47 -12.62 7.27
C VAL A 533 -18.80 -11.28 6.95
N VAL A 534 -19.55 -10.32 6.45
CA VAL A 534 -19.02 -9.07 5.88
C VAL A 534 -19.81 -7.86 6.39
N PRO A 535 -19.45 -7.34 7.58
CA PRO A 535 -19.72 -5.96 7.91
C PRO A 535 -19.19 -5.04 6.80
N ASN A 536 -19.92 -3.98 6.50
CA ASN A 536 -19.55 -3.06 5.42
C ASN A 536 -20.00 -1.64 5.79
N GLU A 537 -19.85 -0.69 4.87
CA GLU A 537 -20.15 0.69 5.23
C GLU A 537 -21.63 1.03 5.44
N THR A 538 -22.58 0.22 4.99
CA THR A 538 -24.02 0.57 4.87
C THR A 538 -24.89 0.27 6.10
N ASN A 539 -24.30 0.23 7.30
CA ASN A 539 -24.97 -0.12 8.58
C ASN A 539 -25.56 -1.53 8.61
N ARG A 540 -25.09 -2.39 7.71
CA ARG A 540 -25.56 -3.76 7.50
C ARG A 540 -24.39 -4.73 7.57
N ILE A 541 -24.70 -5.97 7.89
CA ILE A 541 -23.78 -7.09 7.81
C ILE A 541 -24.43 -8.10 6.87
N PHE A 542 -23.71 -8.49 5.83
CA PHE A 542 -24.10 -9.59 4.97
C PHE A 542 -23.30 -10.84 5.34
N TRP A 543 -23.86 -12.02 5.11
CA TRP A 543 -23.15 -13.27 5.27
C TRP A 543 -23.48 -14.24 4.13
N TYR A 544 -22.56 -15.19 3.92
CA TYR A 544 -22.66 -16.19 2.88
C TYR A 544 -22.30 -17.53 3.48
N ARG A 545 -23.23 -18.48 3.38
CA ARG A 545 -22.99 -19.84 3.86
C ARG A 545 -21.89 -20.50 3.05
N ASN A 546 -20.94 -21.14 3.72
CA ASN A 546 -19.96 -22.01 3.10
C ASN A 546 -20.62 -23.35 2.75
N THR A 547 -20.71 -23.63 1.45
CA THR A 547 -21.26 -24.86 0.87
C THR A 547 -20.16 -25.73 0.26
N GLY A 548 -18.90 -25.40 0.52
CA GLY A 548 -17.72 -26.11 0.06
C GLY A 548 -17.22 -27.12 1.09
N THR A 549 -15.94 -27.03 1.40
CA THR A 549 -15.25 -27.87 2.40
C THR A 549 -14.33 -26.99 3.23
N LEU A 550 -13.82 -27.50 4.35
CA LEU A 550 -12.82 -26.80 5.17
C LEU A 550 -11.63 -26.31 4.35
N SER A 551 -11.10 -27.15 3.45
CA SER A 551 -9.93 -26.78 2.65
C SER A 551 -10.24 -25.99 1.37
N LYS A 552 -11.50 -25.91 0.97
CA LYS A 552 -11.93 -25.24 -0.27
C LYS A 552 -13.30 -24.59 -0.06
N PRO A 553 -13.35 -23.43 0.61
CA PRO A 553 -14.60 -22.72 0.86
C PRO A 553 -15.31 -22.33 -0.45
N ARG A 554 -16.64 -22.43 -0.46
CA ARG A 554 -17.50 -21.96 -1.56
C ARG A 554 -18.71 -21.28 -0.97
N PHE A 555 -19.11 -20.14 -1.51
CA PHE A 555 -20.16 -19.33 -0.89
C PHE A 555 -21.48 -19.40 -1.67
N GLY A 556 -22.55 -19.72 -0.95
CA GLY A 556 -23.92 -19.66 -1.44
C GLY A 556 -24.46 -18.22 -1.48
N LYS A 557 -25.76 -18.05 -1.70
CA LYS A 557 -26.41 -16.73 -1.82
C LYS A 557 -26.16 -15.80 -0.62
N GLN A 558 -25.97 -14.51 -0.92
CA GLN A 558 -25.92 -13.43 0.06
C GLN A 558 -27.17 -13.39 0.96
N ARG A 559 -26.96 -13.28 2.27
CA ARG A 559 -28.00 -13.14 3.29
C ARG A 559 -27.70 -11.93 4.18
N GLN A 560 -28.73 -11.27 4.68
CA GLN A 560 -28.59 -10.19 5.66
C GLN A 560 -28.58 -10.78 7.08
N VAL A 561 -27.73 -10.26 7.95
CA VAL A 561 -27.85 -10.50 9.39
C VAL A 561 -28.98 -9.63 9.95
N ILE A 562 -29.97 -10.27 10.57
CA ILE A 562 -31.16 -9.61 11.12
C ILE A 562 -31.00 -9.40 12.63
N VAL A 563 -31.19 -8.15 13.07
CA VAL A 563 -31.24 -7.78 14.48
C VAL A 563 -32.70 -7.52 14.87
N ASP A 564 -33.13 -7.97 16.04
CA ASP A 564 -34.49 -7.74 16.53
C ASP A 564 -34.84 -6.25 16.57
N GLY A 565 -36.04 -5.93 16.06
CA GLY A 565 -36.49 -4.55 15.86
C GLY A 565 -35.94 -3.87 14.60
N TYR A 566 -34.99 -4.49 13.90
CA TYR A 566 -34.33 -3.94 12.71
C TYR A 566 -34.37 -4.91 11.51
N PRO A 567 -35.57 -5.20 10.94
CA PRO A 567 -35.64 -5.97 9.71
C PRO A 567 -35.03 -5.19 8.54
N ASP A 568 -34.65 -5.88 7.47
CA ASP A 568 -34.12 -5.28 6.24
C ASP A 568 -35.01 -5.63 5.05
N SER A 569 -35.19 -4.68 4.14
CA SER A 569 -35.96 -4.83 2.91
C SER A 569 -35.50 -3.80 1.86
N GLN A 570 -35.95 -3.93 0.61
CA GLN A 570 -35.62 -2.94 -0.41
C GLN A 570 -36.18 -1.55 -0.07
N GLU A 571 -37.38 -1.48 0.50
CA GLU A 571 -38.01 -0.22 0.93
C GLU A 571 -37.19 0.47 2.02
N LYS A 572 -36.68 -0.29 2.99
CA LYS A 572 -35.81 0.25 4.05
C LYS A 572 -34.45 0.71 3.53
N ARG A 573 -33.89 -0.01 2.56
CA ARG A 573 -32.65 0.40 1.88
C ARG A 573 -32.84 1.70 1.11
N SER A 574 -33.96 1.84 0.40
CA SER A 574 -34.35 3.08 -0.28
C SER A 574 -34.63 4.22 0.69
N HIS A 575 -35.16 3.94 1.89
CA HIS A 575 -35.28 4.95 2.94
C HIS A 575 -33.89 5.45 3.39
N THR A 576 -32.95 4.53 3.64
CA THR A 576 -31.57 4.88 3.97
C THR A 576 -30.90 5.68 2.84
N SER A 577 -31.09 5.33 1.56
CA SER A 577 -30.50 6.11 0.43
C SER A 577 -31.06 7.54 0.36
N GLN A 578 -32.36 7.73 0.59
CA GLN A 578 -32.98 9.05 0.67
C GLN A 578 -32.42 9.87 1.83
N LEU A 579 -32.24 9.27 3.02
CA LEU A 579 -31.60 9.92 4.17
C LEU A 579 -30.18 10.37 3.84
N VAL A 580 -29.39 9.54 3.15
CA VAL A 580 -28.03 9.87 2.73
C VAL A 580 -28.03 11.01 1.71
N SER A 581 -28.87 10.95 0.69
CA SER A 581 -28.95 11.98 -0.34
C SER A 581 -29.40 13.34 0.20
N GLY A 582 -30.22 13.37 1.25
CA GLY A 582 -30.67 14.60 1.91
C GLY A 582 -29.72 15.13 2.98
N SER A 583 -28.62 14.44 3.29
CA SER A 583 -27.72 14.79 4.40
C SER A 583 -26.48 15.57 3.94
N PRO A 584 -26.04 16.58 4.71
CA PRO A 584 -24.72 17.19 4.50
C PRO A 584 -23.56 16.29 4.92
N HIS A 585 -23.82 15.19 5.64
CA HIS A 585 -22.81 14.24 6.10
C HIS A 585 -22.97 12.88 5.40
N VAL A 586 -21.87 12.28 4.94
CA VAL A 586 -21.90 10.98 4.22
C VAL A 586 -22.37 9.79 5.05
N TYR A 587 -22.45 9.94 6.36
CA TYR A 587 -22.91 8.93 7.31
C TYR A 587 -23.98 9.56 8.21
N PRO A 588 -25.22 9.77 7.71
CA PRO A 588 -26.28 10.39 8.47
C PRO A 588 -26.80 9.49 9.59
N SER A 589 -27.55 10.09 10.49
CA SER A 589 -28.27 9.36 11.51
C SER A 589 -29.37 8.48 10.94
N ASP A 590 -29.31 7.15 11.16
CA ASP A 590 -30.34 6.21 10.70
C ASP A 590 -30.86 5.36 11.87
N LYS A 591 -31.98 5.79 12.46
CA LYS A 591 -32.65 5.11 13.59
C LYS A 591 -33.29 3.78 13.22
N THR A 592 -33.40 3.47 11.93
CA THR A 592 -34.01 2.24 11.44
C THR A 592 -33.02 1.10 11.27
N GLN A 593 -31.74 1.35 11.55
CA GLN A 593 -30.64 0.38 11.44
C GLN A 593 -29.97 0.15 12.81
N PRO A 594 -29.46 -1.07 13.06
CA PRO A 594 -28.88 -1.43 14.36
C PRO A 594 -27.46 -0.89 14.54
N PHE A 595 -26.70 -0.80 13.45
CA PHE A 595 -25.27 -0.52 13.45
C PHE A 595 -24.94 0.88 12.93
N TYR A 596 -23.79 1.39 13.34
CA TYR A 596 -23.25 2.64 12.82
C TYR A 596 -22.48 2.43 11.49
N TRP A 597 -22.41 3.46 10.66
CA TRP A 597 -21.74 3.45 9.36
C TRP A 597 -20.27 3.11 9.46
N ARG A 598 -19.77 2.41 8.42
CA ARG A 598 -18.34 2.08 8.24
C ARG A 598 -17.70 1.58 9.53
N SER A 599 -18.38 0.66 10.21
CA SER A 599 -17.89 -0.01 11.40
C SER A 599 -17.68 -1.50 11.10
N GLY A 600 -16.52 -2.02 11.46
CA GLY A 600 -16.33 -3.47 11.56
C GLY A 600 -17.10 -4.02 12.77
N ALA A 601 -17.12 -5.35 12.89
CA ALA A 601 -17.62 -6.04 14.06
C ALA A 601 -16.53 -6.97 14.60
N ALA A 602 -16.49 -7.14 15.92
CA ALA A 602 -15.71 -8.18 16.56
C ALA A 602 -16.64 -9.36 16.86
N PHE A 603 -16.11 -10.57 16.77
CA PHE A 603 -16.87 -11.82 16.85
C PHE A 603 -16.32 -12.67 18.00
N GLY A 604 -17.20 -13.35 18.72
CA GLY A 604 -16.85 -14.22 19.84
C GLY A 604 -18.11 -14.81 20.47
N ASP A 605 -17.97 -15.91 21.19
CA ASP A 605 -19.04 -16.43 22.06
C ASP A 605 -18.92 -15.76 23.43
N PHE A 606 -19.78 -14.79 23.71
CA PHE A 606 -19.66 -13.98 24.93
C PHE A 606 -20.48 -14.53 26.08
N ASN A 607 -21.50 -15.35 25.81
CA ASN A 607 -22.38 -15.89 26.85
C ASN A 607 -22.14 -17.39 27.12
N GLY A 608 -21.27 -18.04 26.35
CA GLY A 608 -20.90 -19.46 26.48
C GLY A 608 -21.97 -20.40 25.93
N ASP A 609 -22.86 -19.93 25.06
CA ASP A 609 -23.93 -20.76 24.48
C ASP A 609 -23.50 -21.50 23.19
N GLY A 610 -22.25 -21.32 22.77
CA GLY A 610 -21.69 -21.93 21.56
C GLY A 610 -22.02 -21.16 20.28
N LEU A 611 -22.82 -20.08 20.35
CA LEU A 611 -23.12 -19.22 19.22
C LEU A 611 -22.10 -18.09 19.10
N VAL A 612 -21.74 -17.78 17.86
CA VAL A 612 -20.90 -16.62 17.57
C VAL A 612 -21.75 -15.36 17.64
N ASP A 613 -21.56 -14.58 18.70
CA ASP A 613 -22.13 -13.25 18.88
C ASP A 613 -21.25 -12.16 18.25
N ILE A 614 -21.69 -10.91 18.39
CA ILE A 614 -20.91 -9.75 17.93
C ILE A 614 -20.81 -8.63 18.95
N VAL A 615 -19.69 -7.91 18.92
CA VAL A 615 -19.57 -6.55 19.44
C VAL A 615 -19.40 -5.60 18.27
N GLN A 616 -20.27 -4.60 18.19
CA GLN A 616 -20.21 -3.57 17.18
C GLN A 616 -20.69 -2.23 17.74
N ARG A 617 -20.37 -1.15 17.03
CA ARG A 617 -20.90 0.17 17.33
C ARG A 617 -22.40 0.24 17.02
N ALA A 618 -23.22 0.29 18.06
CA ALA A 618 -24.66 0.44 17.91
C ALA A 618 -25.02 1.88 17.53
N TRP A 619 -25.95 2.03 16.58
CA TRP A 619 -26.45 3.35 16.18
C TRP A 619 -27.10 4.10 17.37
N SER A 620 -27.98 3.42 18.12
CA SER A 620 -28.82 4.03 19.16
C SER A 620 -28.06 4.57 20.38
N LYS A 621 -26.82 4.11 20.59
CA LYS A 621 -25.99 4.46 21.76
C LYS A 621 -24.70 5.16 21.39
N TYR A 622 -24.34 5.18 20.10
CA TYR A 622 -23.06 5.68 19.60
C TYR A 622 -21.84 5.03 20.29
N SER A 623 -22.01 3.83 20.85
CA SER A 623 -21.06 3.11 21.70
C SER A 623 -20.88 1.66 21.21
N PHE A 624 -19.80 1.00 21.60
CA PHE A 624 -19.72 -0.46 21.45
C PHE A 624 -20.81 -1.13 22.29
N THR A 625 -21.52 -2.06 21.66
CA THR A 625 -22.63 -2.83 22.23
C THR A 625 -22.46 -4.28 21.81
N ARG A 626 -22.70 -5.18 22.76
CA ARG A 626 -22.79 -6.62 22.54
C ARG A 626 -24.17 -6.98 22.01
N PHE A 627 -24.20 -7.78 20.96
CA PHE A 627 -25.41 -8.34 20.37
C PHE A 627 -25.31 -9.86 20.43
N LEU A 628 -26.18 -10.49 21.22
CA LEU A 628 -26.20 -11.93 21.37
C LEU A 628 -26.95 -12.57 20.22
N ARG A 629 -26.44 -13.71 19.77
CA ARG A 629 -27.05 -14.51 18.74
C ARG A 629 -27.98 -15.55 19.33
N TYR A 630 -29.02 -15.90 18.57
CA TYR A 630 -29.96 -16.95 18.96
C TYR A 630 -30.76 -17.44 17.73
N ARG A 631 -31.47 -18.56 17.88
CA ARG A 631 -32.46 -19.03 16.91
C ARG A 631 -33.87 -18.66 17.36
N ASN A 632 -34.63 -18.03 16.48
CA ASN A 632 -36.03 -17.73 16.76
C ASN A 632 -36.90 -19.02 16.67
N GLN A 633 -38.21 -18.88 16.92
CA GLN A 633 -39.15 -20.02 16.88
C GLN A 633 -39.22 -20.73 15.52
N SER A 634 -38.87 -20.06 14.41
CA SER A 634 -38.80 -20.65 13.07
C SER A 634 -37.43 -21.23 12.72
N GLY A 635 -36.49 -21.26 13.67
CA GLY A 635 -35.11 -21.75 13.48
C GLY A 635 -34.17 -20.78 12.76
N GLU A 636 -34.62 -19.56 12.47
CA GLU A 636 -33.82 -18.52 11.82
C GLU A 636 -32.84 -17.90 12.82
N LEU A 637 -31.59 -17.72 12.38
CA LEU A 637 -30.54 -17.08 13.16
C LEU A 637 -30.74 -15.56 13.19
N ARG A 638 -30.78 -15.01 14.41
CA ARG A 638 -30.99 -13.58 14.67
C ARG A 638 -30.03 -13.07 15.74
N LEU A 639 -29.91 -11.75 15.80
CA LEU A 639 -29.21 -11.04 16.86
C LEU A 639 -30.19 -10.23 17.70
N LYS A 640 -29.92 -10.12 19.00
CA LYS A 640 -30.58 -9.17 19.90
C LYS A 640 -29.55 -8.27 20.55
N ALA A 641 -29.80 -6.96 20.59
CA ALA A 641 -28.97 -6.05 21.36
C ALA A 641 -29.09 -6.40 22.85
N GLU A 642 -27.97 -6.53 23.55
CA GLU A 642 -27.96 -7.01 24.93
C GLU A 642 -27.34 -5.96 25.88
N GLN A 643 -26.05 -5.66 25.75
CA GLN A 643 -25.36 -4.75 26.67
C GLN A 643 -24.51 -3.71 25.96
N THR A 644 -24.71 -2.42 26.27
CA THR A 644 -23.74 -1.37 25.92
C THR A 644 -22.52 -1.47 26.83
N LEU A 645 -21.34 -1.61 26.23
CA LEU A 645 -20.10 -1.82 26.95
C LEU A 645 -19.63 -0.51 27.60
N LYS A 646 -18.98 -0.64 28.76
CA LYS A 646 -18.37 0.45 29.51
C LYS A 646 -16.99 0.05 29.97
N ALA A 647 -16.03 0.97 29.89
CA ALA A 647 -14.65 0.84 30.36
C ALA A 647 -14.43 1.89 31.46
N GLY A 648 -13.98 1.49 32.65
CA GLY A 648 -13.87 2.41 33.80
C GLY A 648 -15.19 3.16 34.09
N GLY A 649 -16.33 2.49 33.91
CA GLY A 649 -17.67 3.05 34.12
C GLY A 649 -18.21 3.95 32.99
N LYS A 650 -17.45 4.23 31.92
CA LYS A 650 -17.86 5.11 30.81
C LYS A 650 -18.07 4.33 29.51
N GLN A 651 -19.05 4.73 28.72
CA GLN A 651 -19.22 4.22 27.36
C GLN A 651 -17.99 4.60 26.52
N PHE A 652 -17.60 3.71 25.60
CA PHE A 652 -16.44 3.91 24.74
C PHE A 652 -16.73 3.36 23.34
N HIS A 653 -16.07 3.96 22.34
CA HIS A 653 -16.27 3.62 20.94
C HIS A 653 -15.03 3.94 20.09
N GLY A 654 -15.02 3.40 18.88
CA GLY A 654 -14.01 3.65 17.87
C GLY A 654 -14.49 3.29 16.47
N ALA A 655 -13.57 3.37 15.51
CA ALA A 655 -13.79 3.00 14.11
C ALA A 655 -13.75 1.48 13.91
N ARG A 656 -12.83 0.78 14.57
CA ARG A 656 -12.68 -0.69 14.51
C ARG A 656 -12.56 -1.27 15.90
N VAL A 657 -13.13 -2.45 16.09
CA VAL A 657 -13.13 -3.21 17.33
C VAL A 657 -12.71 -4.65 17.02
N ASN A 658 -11.92 -5.22 17.92
CA ASN A 658 -11.47 -6.61 17.92
C ASN A 658 -11.70 -7.17 19.32
N VAL A 659 -11.92 -8.47 19.38
CA VAL A 659 -12.01 -9.25 20.63
C VAL A 659 -10.85 -10.23 20.62
N VAL A 660 -10.07 -10.24 21.69
CA VAL A 660 -8.88 -11.08 21.82
C VAL A 660 -8.60 -11.33 23.29
N ASP A 661 -8.03 -12.47 23.64
CA ASP A 661 -7.49 -12.71 24.98
C ASP A 661 -6.08 -12.13 25.06
N TRP A 662 -5.97 -10.86 25.48
CA TRP A 662 -4.73 -10.09 25.39
C TRP A 662 -3.66 -10.58 26.36
N ASN A 663 -4.07 -11.03 27.54
CA ASN A 663 -3.19 -11.42 28.64
C ASN A 663 -3.16 -12.93 28.90
N GLY A 664 -3.89 -13.74 28.12
CA GLY A 664 -3.89 -15.20 28.22
C GLY A 664 -4.71 -15.73 29.41
N ASP A 665 -5.69 -14.96 29.89
CA ASP A 665 -6.53 -15.34 31.04
C ASP A 665 -7.87 -16.00 30.64
N GLY A 666 -8.07 -16.23 29.33
CA GLY A 666 -9.25 -16.84 28.74
C GLY A 666 -10.44 -15.87 28.60
N ARG A 667 -10.26 -14.58 28.92
CA ARG A 667 -11.31 -13.58 28.84
C ARG A 667 -11.22 -12.80 27.55
N GLN A 668 -12.38 -12.35 27.10
CA GLN A 668 -12.51 -11.55 25.89
C GLN A 668 -12.22 -10.08 26.21
N ASP A 669 -10.99 -9.65 25.91
CA ASP A 669 -10.57 -8.26 25.96
C ASP A 669 -10.94 -7.52 24.68
N ILE A 670 -10.94 -6.19 24.74
CA ILE A 670 -11.28 -5.33 23.60
C ILE A 670 -10.06 -4.55 23.15
N VAL A 671 -9.67 -4.74 21.90
CA VAL A 671 -8.71 -3.87 21.19
C VAL A 671 -9.46 -3.07 20.14
N TYR A 672 -9.37 -1.75 20.19
CA TYR A 672 -10.08 -0.89 19.25
C TYR A 672 -9.22 0.27 18.76
N SER A 673 -9.56 0.81 17.59
CA SER A 673 -8.96 2.05 17.08
C SER A 673 -9.96 3.19 17.09
N ALA A 674 -9.55 4.37 17.55
CA ALA A 674 -10.42 5.55 17.60
C ALA A 674 -10.47 6.33 16.29
N ALA A 675 -9.45 6.19 15.42
CA ALA A 675 -9.19 6.99 14.22
C ALA A 675 -9.14 8.51 14.50
N THR A 676 -8.05 9.17 14.13
CA THR A 676 -7.83 10.58 14.49
C THR A 676 -7.06 11.31 13.42
N ASN A 677 -7.37 12.60 13.28
CA ASN A 677 -6.65 13.50 12.40
C ASN A 677 -5.48 14.19 13.09
N LYS A 678 -5.36 14.03 14.42
CA LYS A 678 -4.31 14.65 15.22
C LYS A 678 -3.04 13.81 15.13
N ARG A 679 -2.04 14.32 14.39
CA ARG A 679 -0.74 13.65 14.26
C ARG A 679 -0.12 13.39 15.63
N GLY A 680 0.37 12.17 15.82
CA GLY A 680 1.08 11.76 17.04
C GLY A 680 0.19 11.51 18.26
N SER A 681 -1.14 11.49 18.11
CA SER A 681 -2.02 11.03 19.20
C SER A 681 -2.09 9.51 19.26
N ASP A 682 -2.44 8.97 20.43
CA ASP A 682 -2.78 7.56 20.57
C ASP A 682 -4.01 7.23 19.69
N THR A 683 -3.93 6.13 18.96
CA THR A 683 -4.98 5.73 17.99
C THR A 683 -5.57 4.36 18.26
N ILE A 684 -4.82 3.48 18.92
CA ILE A 684 -5.22 2.11 19.25
C ILE A 684 -5.23 1.98 20.77
N PHE A 685 -6.27 1.33 21.29
CA PHE A 685 -6.53 1.22 22.70
C PHE A 685 -6.89 -0.22 23.07
N LEU A 686 -6.47 -0.62 24.26
CA LEU A 686 -6.76 -1.89 24.90
C LEU A 686 -7.66 -1.63 26.12
N VAL A 687 -8.61 -2.53 26.32
CA VAL A 687 -9.47 -2.58 27.49
C VAL A 687 -9.57 -4.03 27.95
N LEU A 688 -9.10 -4.31 29.17
CA LEU A 688 -9.02 -5.67 29.71
C LEU A 688 -10.29 -6.02 30.46
N ASN A 689 -10.81 -7.22 30.25
CA ASN A 689 -11.96 -7.75 30.97
C ASN A 689 -11.54 -8.34 32.33
N ARG A 690 -11.88 -7.65 33.41
CA ARG A 690 -11.65 -8.08 34.79
C ARG A 690 -12.79 -8.92 35.37
N GLY A 691 -13.90 -9.04 34.66
CA GLY A 691 -15.06 -9.86 35.01
C GLY A 691 -15.02 -11.25 34.38
N THR A 692 -16.13 -11.67 33.79
CA THR A 692 -16.24 -12.89 32.98
C THR A 692 -16.69 -12.53 31.56
N ASN A 693 -16.65 -13.47 30.61
CA ASN A 693 -17.17 -13.21 29.26
C ASN A 693 -18.67 -12.88 29.31
N ALA A 694 -19.46 -13.65 30.08
CA ALA A 694 -20.90 -13.43 30.22
C ALA A 694 -21.24 -12.10 30.92
N LYS A 695 -20.44 -11.69 31.92
CA LYS A 695 -20.61 -10.46 32.68
C LYS A 695 -19.30 -9.67 32.69
N PRO A 696 -18.97 -8.96 31.59
CA PRO A 696 -17.69 -8.29 31.48
C PRO A 696 -17.61 -7.09 32.42
N ASP A 697 -16.45 -6.93 33.04
CA ASP A 697 -16.08 -5.76 33.84
C ASP A 697 -14.79 -5.18 33.28
N TYR A 698 -14.93 -4.29 32.31
CA TYR A 698 -13.79 -3.76 31.57
C TYR A 698 -13.06 -2.66 32.36
N ASP A 699 -11.73 -2.78 32.43
CA ASP A 699 -10.86 -1.81 33.10
C ASP A 699 -10.82 -0.45 32.38
N GLU A 700 -9.97 0.46 32.86
CA GLU A 700 -9.77 1.75 32.19
C GLU A 700 -9.11 1.56 30.82
N VAL A 701 -9.56 2.36 29.85
CA VAL A 701 -8.99 2.39 28.49
C VAL A 701 -7.50 2.78 28.55
N LYS A 702 -6.64 1.92 28.00
CA LYS A 702 -5.18 2.16 27.90
C LYS A 702 -4.72 2.23 26.45
N PRO A 703 -3.87 3.19 26.07
CA PRO A 703 -3.33 3.24 24.71
C PRO A 703 -2.30 2.12 24.50
N LEU A 704 -2.38 1.44 23.35
CA LEU A 704 -1.30 0.59 22.86
C LEU A 704 -0.29 1.46 22.11
N ARG A 705 1.00 1.29 22.43
CA ARG A 705 2.08 2.16 21.95
C ARG A 705 3.27 1.34 21.48
N HIS A 706 3.93 1.78 20.41
CA HIS A 706 5.15 1.15 19.92
C HIS A 706 6.34 1.69 20.72
N PHE A 707 6.86 0.89 21.65
CA PHE A 707 7.94 1.26 22.57
C PHE A 707 7.67 2.61 23.24
N GLY A 708 6.54 2.70 23.94
CA GLY A 708 6.11 3.90 24.67
C GLY A 708 5.66 5.08 23.80
N LYS A 709 5.73 4.98 22.46
CA LYS A 709 5.33 6.03 21.52
C LYS A 709 3.96 5.76 20.88
N PRO A 710 3.12 6.79 20.69
CA PRO A 710 1.85 6.64 19.99
C PRO A 710 2.02 6.00 18.61
N ILE A 711 1.16 5.04 18.30
CA ILE A 711 1.08 4.42 16.99
C ILE A 711 0.21 5.32 16.12
N TYR A 712 0.82 6.02 15.15
CA TYR A 712 0.13 6.90 14.22
C TYR A 712 0.81 6.85 12.86
N ILE A 713 0.03 6.61 11.79
CA ILE A 713 0.57 6.39 10.43
C ILE A 713 -0.15 7.23 9.41
N THR A 714 -1.48 7.23 9.41
CA THR A 714 -2.28 8.01 8.45
C THR A 714 -3.43 8.71 9.18
N ARG A 715 -4.19 9.54 8.46
CA ARG A 715 -5.44 10.13 8.98
C ARG A 715 -6.56 9.08 9.09
N HIS A 716 -6.47 8.02 8.29
CA HIS A 716 -7.47 6.98 8.12
C HIS A 716 -6.96 5.62 8.66
N GLY A 717 -6.25 5.67 9.79
CA GLY A 717 -5.63 4.50 10.43
C GLY A 717 -4.50 4.90 11.39
N PRO A 718 -3.73 3.94 11.91
CA PRO A 718 -3.87 2.52 11.65
C PRO A 718 -5.09 1.91 12.34
N HIS A 719 -5.67 0.93 11.67
CA HIS A 719 -6.72 0.08 12.17
C HIS A 719 -6.14 -1.32 12.40
N PRO A 720 -6.30 -1.93 13.59
CA PRO A 720 -5.70 -3.22 13.88
C PRO A 720 -6.63 -4.39 13.56
N TRP A 721 -6.05 -5.49 13.11
CA TRP A 721 -6.42 -6.84 13.50
C TRP A 721 -5.54 -7.25 14.70
N ALA A 722 -6.10 -7.99 15.66
CA ALA A 722 -5.40 -8.41 16.88
C ALA A 722 -5.47 -9.94 17.07
N GLY A 723 -4.32 -10.56 17.33
CA GLY A 723 -4.18 -12.01 17.54
C GLY A 723 -2.72 -12.45 17.44
N ASP A 724 -2.42 -13.70 17.79
CA ASP A 724 -1.05 -14.25 17.76
C ASP A 724 -0.61 -14.52 16.31
N PHE A 725 0.07 -13.55 15.70
CA PHE A 725 0.45 -13.60 14.30
C PHE A 725 1.84 -14.20 14.11
N ASP A 726 2.76 -13.90 15.02
CA ASP A 726 4.13 -14.41 14.96
C ASP A 726 4.36 -15.75 15.67
N ASN A 727 3.31 -16.30 16.29
CA ASN A 727 3.24 -17.61 16.92
C ASN A 727 4.09 -17.75 18.17
N ASP A 728 4.21 -16.68 18.95
CA ASP A 728 4.86 -16.70 20.26
C ASP A 728 3.88 -16.96 21.42
N GLY A 729 2.60 -17.17 21.11
CA GLY A 729 1.53 -17.42 22.08
C GLY A 729 0.94 -16.15 22.67
N LYS A 730 1.28 -14.96 22.16
CA LYS A 730 0.76 -13.68 22.63
C LYS A 730 0.12 -12.89 21.49
N PRO A 731 -0.91 -12.08 21.78
CA PRO A 731 -1.51 -11.26 20.73
C PRO A 731 -0.60 -10.14 20.25
N ASP A 732 -0.53 -10.03 18.93
CA ASP A 732 0.13 -9.00 18.15
C ASP A 732 -0.91 -8.08 17.48
N LEU A 733 -0.41 -7.08 16.72
CA LEU A 733 -1.24 -6.28 15.83
C LEU A 733 -0.73 -6.35 14.38
N VAL A 734 -1.63 -6.74 13.46
CA VAL A 734 -1.48 -6.47 12.03
C VAL A 734 -2.38 -5.29 11.70
N CYS A 735 -1.76 -4.15 11.44
CA CYS A 735 -2.47 -2.91 11.15
C CYS A 735 -2.68 -2.72 9.65
N TYR A 736 -3.64 -1.88 9.27
CA TYR A 736 -3.78 -1.38 7.90
C TYR A 736 -4.12 0.11 7.89
N THR A 737 -3.88 0.76 6.75
CA THR A 737 -4.06 2.19 6.55
C THR A 737 -4.70 2.51 5.20
N GLU A 738 -4.88 3.79 4.88
CA GLU A 738 -5.14 4.21 3.50
C GLU A 738 -4.04 3.67 2.57
N TRP A 739 -4.45 3.19 1.39
CA TRP A 739 -3.60 2.46 0.45
C TRP A 739 -3.01 1.11 0.93
N SER A 740 -3.42 0.63 2.11
CA SER A 740 -3.31 -0.77 2.57
C SER A 740 -1.93 -1.40 2.60
N VAL A 741 -0.92 -0.66 3.04
CA VAL A 741 0.26 -1.28 3.63
C VAL A 741 -0.09 -1.87 4.99
N TYR A 742 0.64 -2.92 5.40
CA TYR A 742 0.34 -3.67 6.63
C TYR A 742 1.47 -3.62 7.65
N PRO A 743 1.53 -2.59 8.51
CA PRO A 743 2.48 -2.53 9.62
C PRO A 743 2.19 -3.62 10.66
N PHE A 744 3.22 -4.37 11.03
CA PHE A 744 3.15 -5.43 12.03
C PHE A 744 3.83 -5.00 13.34
N TYR A 745 3.20 -5.30 14.48
CA TYR A 745 3.75 -5.02 15.81
C TYR A 745 3.63 -6.26 16.70
N THR A 746 4.76 -6.72 17.22
CA THR A 746 4.80 -7.79 18.22
C THR A 746 4.18 -7.34 19.55
N HIS A 747 3.67 -8.30 20.34
CA HIS A 747 3.27 -8.05 21.72
C HIS A 747 4.34 -7.31 22.54
N ALA A 748 5.62 -7.69 22.39
CA ALA A 748 6.73 -7.04 23.09
C ALA A 748 6.90 -5.57 22.69
N ALA A 749 6.81 -5.25 21.39
CA ALA A 749 6.88 -3.88 20.90
C ALA A 749 5.73 -3.00 21.43
N LEU A 750 4.58 -3.61 21.76
CA LEU A 750 3.38 -2.92 22.23
C LEU A 750 3.33 -2.70 23.75
N THR A 751 4.08 -3.50 24.51
CA THR A 751 4.06 -3.53 25.97
C THR A 751 5.33 -2.99 26.62
N MET A 752 6.46 -3.02 25.91
CA MET A 752 7.70 -2.43 26.39
C MET A 752 7.65 -0.89 26.34
N PRO A 753 8.17 -0.19 27.35
CA PRO A 753 8.19 1.28 27.38
C PRO A 753 9.23 1.87 26.42
N ASP A 754 10.29 1.13 26.11
CA ASP A 754 11.41 1.58 25.27
C ASP A 754 11.96 0.43 24.44
N LYS A 755 12.59 0.78 23.32
CA LYS A 755 13.34 -0.17 22.46
C LYS A 755 14.49 -0.83 23.22
N PRO A 756 14.86 -2.08 22.89
CA PRO A 756 16.08 -2.69 23.42
C PRO A 756 17.32 -1.82 23.15
N LYS A 757 18.06 -1.51 24.20
CA LYS A 757 19.32 -0.77 24.14
C LYS A 757 20.47 -1.74 23.86
N TYR A 758 21.43 -1.30 23.07
CA TYR A 758 22.58 -2.10 22.66
C TYR A 758 23.89 -1.31 22.76
N ARG A 759 24.99 -2.05 22.79
CA ARG A 759 26.36 -1.55 22.68
C ARG A 759 27.04 -2.19 21.48
N LEU A 760 27.71 -1.39 20.67
CA LEU A 760 28.60 -1.86 19.62
C LEU A 760 30.01 -2.04 20.19
N GLY A 761 30.61 -3.19 19.92
CA GLY A 761 31.99 -3.52 20.23
C GLY A 761 32.97 -2.88 19.24
N GLN A 762 34.25 -3.21 19.42
CA GLN A 762 35.30 -2.80 18.50
C GLN A 762 35.19 -3.62 17.21
N PRO A 763 35.20 -3.00 16.02
CA PRO A 763 35.19 -3.73 14.76
C PRO A 763 36.46 -4.58 14.59
N GLU A 764 36.27 -5.79 14.09
CA GLU A 764 37.29 -6.81 13.83
C GLU A 764 37.36 -7.10 12.33
N THR A 765 38.56 -7.33 11.78
CA THR A 765 38.74 -7.82 10.41
C THR A 765 39.03 -9.30 10.46
N GLY A 766 38.28 -10.09 9.69
CA GLY A 766 38.42 -11.53 9.54
C GLY A 766 39.68 -11.92 8.77
N ASN A 767 40.85 -11.61 9.33
CA ASN A 767 42.16 -12.12 8.87
C ASN A 767 42.97 -12.68 10.05
N LYS A 768 42.28 -13.31 11.01
CA LYS A 768 42.93 -14.22 11.95
C LYS A 768 42.48 -15.64 11.62
N SER A 769 43.22 -16.26 10.72
CA SER A 769 43.34 -17.71 10.66
C SER A 769 43.58 -18.25 12.06
N ARG A 770 42.65 -19.05 12.56
CA ARG A 770 42.91 -20.18 13.45
C ARG A 770 41.97 -21.30 13.08
#